data_AF-A0A0M3K476-F1
#
_entry.id   AF-A0A0M3K476-F1
#
_cell.length_a   1.000
_cell.length_b   1.000
_cell.length_c   1.000
_cell.angle_alpha   90.00
_cell.angle_beta   90.00
_cell.angle_gamma   90.00
#
_symmetry.space_group_name_H-M   'P 1'
#
loop_
_entity.id
_entity.type
_entity.pdbx_description
1 polymer ?
#
loop_
_entity_poly.entity_id
_entity_poly.type
_entity_poly.pdbx_seq_one_letter_code
_entity_poly.pdbx_strand_id
1 'polypeptide(L)'
;MHACQLLTAIYRVFPGVLEVKDCVPIYELVYCNHRGLAQAAGEFLNTKVFQHRASVSTASQRGHENAELIIDLIQFFIEGDCHDHAAYLVDALIDTNSMMKDWKTMADLLLSGEADRFDSELIEVLVCAVRQAASGEGPVGRSQLKKAAATQKEARVLNEDKAKISEVLIPVLPQLLHRFIADRDKVANLITIAMHFQLEIYLAGRLEKHLDDLMDVMESIVEKHADDEVLQNVAEVITYFTTNIAVAQHTETHRLKMLDGLALQLRHSVQRFHREATLDEEDDAAMLAAFRKITAFAMFEDLKKWQLWDQALSVLINPEDKQASRDVCEKAVLLLFNTLAWDLHRLITEQEPNKTEANKLLKKHRDQFLHMISNVLISGASGVENAFLCLVDTLIMFNPPDKSLEYQLDPQTVLRINAFVVDNVFVEENESDLTMDQQSQIELMHKRRNLLAQYSKLILHGILDIQNAANVLRFYTKFYTDFGDILKVLINKCRELDKLGCAKAVVVSLHDFYEDIKRKSEGGYVDPNSDGFSALRELAKRLSGVFGSDPIKSREPLAVVHREEEIDYLARVKCILFSREGILYALKSEKGARPENISFLEVLIEFSGKLMRQDKQSILKYLERHGTDFGTEEPYILYKGSLQWDRNEELTALRPAPARGRGRGRGRGRGTPTPSVYGADD
;
A
#
# COMPACT_ATOMS: atom_id res chain seq x y z
N MET A 1 14.87 -24.00 -15.13
CA MET A 1 14.29 -23.86 -16.48
C MET A 1 14.80 -24.96 -17.40
N HIS A 2 16.09 -24.96 -17.79
CA HIS A 2 16.69 -26.01 -18.62
C HIS A 2 16.49 -27.43 -18.08
N ALA A 3 16.53 -27.61 -16.75
CA ALA A 3 16.24 -28.89 -16.12
C ALA A 3 14.80 -29.38 -16.40
N CYS A 4 13.78 -28.50 -16.25
CA CYS A 4 12.40 -28.84 -16.57
C CYS A 4 12.24 -29.19 -18.06
N GLN A 5 12.85 -28.40 -18.95
CA GLN A 5 12.83 -28.66 -20.40
C GLN A 5 13.47 -30.02 -20.76
N LEU A 6 14.58 -30.37 -20.09
CA LEU A 6 15.21 -31.67 -20.25
C LEU A 6 14.29 -32.80 -19.76
N LEU A 7 13.64 -32.63 -18.61
CA LEU A 7 12.69 -33.62 -18.09
C LEU A 7 11.48 -33.80 -19.02
N THR A 8 11.00 -32.72 -19.64
CA THR A 8 9.97 -32.78 -20.70
C THR A 8 10.46 -33.60 -21.89
N ALA A 9 11.68 -33.36 -22.36
CA ALA A 9 12.27 -34.11 -23.47
C ALA A 9 12.47 -35.60 -23.12
N ILE A 10 12.95 -35.91 -21.91
CA ILE A 10 13.09 -37.28 -21.40
C ILE A 10 11.73 -37.96 -21.37
N TYR A 11 10.69 -37.31 -20.85
CA TYR A 11 9.35 -37.89 -20.78
C TYR A 11 8.78 -38.20 -22.17
N ARG A 12 8.98 -37.30 -23.16
CA ARG A 12 8.52 -37.53 -24.55
C ARG A 12 9.13 -38.79 -25.17
N VAL A 13 10.39 -39.09 -24.87
CA VAL A 13 11.10 -40.24 -25.44
C VAL A 13 10.93 -41.50 -24.58
N PHE A 14 10.88 -41.35 -23.26
CA PHE A 14 10.82 -42.46 -22.30
C PHE A 14 9.77 -42.18 -21.20
N PRO A 15 8.46 -42.32 -21.48
CA PRO A 15 7.39 -41.97 -20.53
C PRO A 15 7.46 -42.75 -19.20
N GLY A 16 8.00 -43.97 -19.21
CA GLY A 16 8.10 -44.85 -18.05
C GLY A 16 9.30 -44.58 -17.13
N VAL A 17 10.18 -43.63 -17.45
CA VAL A 17 11.38 -43.31 -16.64
C VAL A 17 11.03 -42.42 -15.44
N LEU A 18 10.04 -41.55 -15.57
CA LEU A 18 9.67 -40.61 -14.51
C LEU A 18 8.51 -41.17 -13.69
N GLU A 19 8.76 -41.46 -12.42
CA GLU A 19 7.72 -41.85 -11.46
C GLU A 19 6.94 -40.62 -10.98
N VAL A 20 5.82 -40.86 -10.28
CA VAL A 20 4.98 -39.78 -9.73
C VAL A 20 5.80 -38.86 -8.81
N LYS A 21 6.62 -39.44 -7.93
CA LYS A 21 7.49 -38.70 -6.99
C LYS A 21 8.47 -37.75 -7.67
N ASP A 22 8.90 -38.07 -8.90
CA ASP A 22 9.83 -37.24 -9.66
C ASP A 22 9.11 -36.06 -10.34
N CYS A 23 7.79 -36.17 -10.50
CA CYS A 23 6.97 -35.20 -11.23
C CYS A 23 6.30 -34.17 -10.31
N VAL A 24 5.96 -34.56 -9.07
CA VAL A 24 5.34 -33.65 -8.09
C VAL A 24 6.15 -32.36 -7.90
N PRO A 25 7.48 -32.38 -7.72
CA PRO A 25 8.26 -31.15 -7.60
C PRO A 25 8.21 -30.29 -8.88
N ILE A 26 8.00 -30.89 -10.05
CA ILE A 26 7.87 -30.14 -11.31
C ILE A 26 6.49 -29.46 -11.36
N TYR A 27 5.45 -30.11 -10.87
CA TYR A 27 4.10 -29.56 -10.79
C TYR A 27 4.03 -28.37 -9.83
N GLU A 28 4.69 -28.45 -8.67
CA GLU A 28 4.82 -27.32 -7.72
C GLU A 28 5.48 -26.08 -8.36
N LEU A 29 6.45 -26.30 -9.27
CA LEU A 29 7.15 -25.21 -9.97
C LEU A 29 6.24 -24.40 -10.90
N VAL A 30 5.05 -24.91 -11.25
CA VAL A 30 4.01 -24.16 -11.98
C VAL A 30 3.54 -22.93 -11.18
N TYR A 31 3.74 -22.90 -9.86
CA TYR A 31 3.37 -21.81 -8.96
C TYR A 31 4.53 -20.88 -8.56
N CYS A 32 5.77 -21.15 -8.98
CA CYS A 32 6.92 -20.33 -8.57
C CYS A 32 6.88 -18.88 -9.11
N ASN A 33 7.54 -17.94 -8.44
CA ASN A 33 7.57 -16.52 -8.87
C ASN A 33 8.34 -16.29 -10.18
N HIS A 34 9.24 -17.20 -10.58
CA HIS A 34 10.02 -17.03 -11.79
C HIS A 34 9.24 -17.51 -13.02
N ARG A 35 8.54 -16.60 -13.73
CA ARG A 35 7.65 -16.91 -14.88
C ARG A 35 8.25 -17.89 -15.89
N GLY A 36 9.49 -17.70 -16.32
CA GLY A 36 10.12 -18.62 -17.30
C GLY A 36 10.36 -20.04 -16.78
N LEU A 37 10.47 -20.21 -15.45
CA LEU A 37 10.56 -21.55 -14.82
C LEU A 37 9.16 -22.17 -14.74
N ALA A 38 8.16 -21.38 -14.33
CA ALA A 38 6.77 -21.79 -14.31
C ALA A 38 6.26 -22.23 -15.69
N GLN A 39 6.58 -21.49 -16.76
CA GLN A 39 6.22 -21.87 -18.13
C GLN A 39 6.90 -23.17 -18.58
N ALA A 40 8.17 -23.39 -18.21
CA ALA A 40 8.85 -24.64 -18.52
C ALA A 40 8.24 -25.84 -17.76
N ALA A 41 7.78 -25.62 -16.52
CA ALA A 41 7.00 -26.60 -15.77
C ALA A 41 5.60 -26.82 -16.36
N GLY A 42 4.94 -25.76 -16.82
CA GLY A 42 3.66 -25.83 -17.54
C GLY A 42 3.76 -26.63 -18.84
N GLU A 43 4.85 -26.51 -19.58
CA GLU A 43 5.10 -27.33 -20.78
C GLU A 43 5.25 -28.83 -20.44
N PHE A 44 5.90 -29.13 -19.31
CA PHE A 44 5.98 -30.50 -18.79
C PHE A 44 4.59 -31.04 -18.45
N LEU A 45 3.81 -30.26 -17.69
CA LEU A 45 2.43 -30.60 -17.34
C LEU A 45 1.57 -30.85 -18.59
N ASN A 46 1.69 -29.98 -19.59
CA ASN A 46 0.97 -30.10 -20.86
C ASN A 46 1.32 -31.40 -21.60
N THR A 47 2.61 -31.73 -21.65
CA THR A 47 3.09 -32.95 -22.32
C THR A 47 2.61 -34.22 -21.60
N LYS A 48 2.64 -34.23 -20.26
CA LYS A 48 2.34 -35.42 -19.46
C LYS A 48 0.85 -35.66 -19.22
N VAL A 49 0.09 -34.61 -18.92
CA VAL A 49 -1.32 -34.74 -18.50
C VAL A 49 -2.26 -34.57 -19.70
N PHE A 50 -2.08 -33.51 -20.50
CA PHE A 50 -3.06 -33.14 -21.53
C PHE A 50 -2.80 -33.82 -22.89
N GLN A 51 -1.54 -33.86 -23.35
CA GLN A 51 -1.21 -34.45 -24.68
C GLN A 51 -1.25 -35.97 -24.70
N HIS A 52 -0.85 -36.65 -23.61
CA HIS A 52 -0.90 -38.11 -23.55
C HIS A 52 -2.34 -38.65 -23.53
N ARG A 53 -3.32 -37.88 -23.01
CA ARG A 53 -4.73 -38.30 -22.99
C ARG A 53 -5.51 -37.97 -24.25
N ALA A 54 -5.21 -36.85 -24.90
CA ALA A 54 -5.81 -36.50 -26.20
C ALA A 54 -5.53 -37.56 -27.30
N SER A 55 -4.45 -38.34 -27.16
CA SER A 55 -4.14 -39.45 -28.07
C SER A 55 -4.93 -40.75 -27.75
N VAL A 56 -5.60 -40.82 -26.60
CA VAL A 56 -6.27 -42.03 -26.08
C VAL A 56 -7.80 -41.87 -26.11
N SER A 57 -8.32 -40.65 -26.05
CA SER A 57 -9.75 -40.38 -26.18
C SER A 57 -10.21 -40.50 -27.64
N THR A 58 -11.03 -41.53 -27.91
CA THR A 58 -11.77 -41.64 -29.18
C THR A 58 -12.78 -40.50 -29.26
N ALA A 59 -12.67 -39.68 -30.32
CA ALA A 59 -13.54 -38.56 -30.65
C ALA A 59 -14.99 -38.74 -30.13
N SER A 60 -15.27 -38.09 -29.00
CA SER A 60 -16.61 -37.91 -28.47
C SER A 60 -17.41 -37.07 -29.45
N GLN A 61 -18.59 -37.54 -29.86
CA GLN A 61 -19.53 -36.83 -30.75
C GLN A 61 -20.22 -35.62 -30.07
N ARG A 62 -19.67 -35.08 -28.97
CA ARG A 62 -20.15 -33.85 -28.33
C ARG A 62 -19.23 -32.71 -28.73
N GLY A 63 -19.80 -31.58 -29.12
CA GLY A 63 -19.09 -30.42 -29.71
C GLY A 63 -18.10 -29.67 -28.82
N HIS A 64 -17.46 -30.33 -27.85
CA HIS A 64 -16.48 -29.76 -26.92
C HIS A 64 -15.21 -30.61 -26.91
N GLU A 65 -14.31 -30.37 -27.86
CA GLU A 65 -13.04 -31.12 -28.00
C GLU A 65 -12.12 -30.96 -26.77
N ASN A 66 -12.27 -29.88 -25.99
CA ASN A 66 -11.42 -29.59 -24.82
C ASN A 66 -12.09 -29.83 -23.46
N ALA A 67 -13.35 -30.27 -23.40
CA ALA A 67 -14.07 -30.38 -22.11
C ALA A 67 -13.36 -31.30 -21.11
N GLU A 68 -12.94 -32.50 -21.55
CA GLU A 68 -12.22 -33.44 -20.70
C GLU A 68 -10.87 -32.88 -20.21
N LEU A 69 -10.16 -32.13 -21.07
CA LEU A 69 -8.87 -31.51 -20.71
C LEU A 69 -9.03 -30.39 -19.68
N ILE A 70 -10.10 -29.61 -19.79
CA ILE A 70 -10.43 -28.57 -18.81
C ILE A 70 -10.79 -29.22 -17.47
N ILE A 71 -11.57 -30.31 -17.46
CA ILE A 71 -11.90 -31.04 -16.23
C ILE A 71 -10.62 -31.61 -15.59
N ASP A 72 -9.72 -32.22 -16.38
CA ASP A 72 -8.44 -32.72 -15.89
C ASP A 72 -7.55 -31.59 -15.34
N LEU A 73 -7.60 -30.38 -15.91
CA LEU A 73 -6.91 -29.20 -15.36
C LEU A 73 -7.46 -28.80 -13.99
N ILE A 74 -8.79 -28.75 -13.86
CA ILE A 74 -9.43 -28.39 -12.59
C ILE A 74 -9.16 -29.46 -11.53
N GLN A 75 -9.19 -30.74 -11.90
CA GLN A 75 -8.80 -31.84 -11.02
C GLN A 75 -7.34 -31.70 -10.58
N PHE A 76 -6.43 -31.34 -11.49
CA PHE A 76 -5.03 -31.04 -11.13
C PHE A 76 -4.92 -29.88 -10.15
N PHE A 77 -5.71 -28.82 -10.34
CA PHE A 77 -5.72 -27.66 -9.45
C PHE A 77 -6.20 -28.04 -8.03
N ILE A 78 -7.27 -28.83 -7.93
CA ILE A 78 -7.85 -29.28 -6.66
C ILE A 78 -6.93 -30.29 -5.95
N GLU A 79 -6.47 -31.33 -6.66
CA GLU A 79 -5.66 -32.40 -6.07
C GLU A 79 -4.22 -31.96 -5.77
N GLY A 80 -3.73 -30.95 -6.47
CA GLY A 80 -2.39 -30.43 -6.28
C GLY A 80 -2.17 -29.85 -4.89
N ASP A 81 -3.17 -29.17 -4.32
CA ASP A 81 -3.12 -28.45 -3.03
C ASP A 81 -1.82 -27.65 -2.81
N CYS A 82 -1.23 -27.18 -3.92
CA CYS A 82 0.07 -26.51 -3.92
C CYS A 82 -0.08 -25.00 -3.73
N HIS A 83 -1.23 -24.43 -4.12
CA HIS A 83 -1.47 -22.99 -4.14
C HIS A 83 -2.96 -22.68 -4.33
N ASP A 84 -3.48 -21.70 -3.59
CA ASP A 84 -4.90 -21.33 -3.61
C ASP A 84 -5.32 -20.46 -4.81
N HIS A 85 -4.36 -20.00 -5.61
CA HIS A 85 -4.61 -19.00 -6.66
C HIS A 85 -4.43 -19.56 -8.08
N ALA A 86 -5.53 -19.68 -8.83
CA ALA A 86 -5.54 -20.15 -10.21
C ALA A 86 -4.72 -19.26 -11.16
N ALA A 87 -4.54 -17.98 -10.83
CA ALA A 87 -3.82 -17.01 -11.66
C ALA A 87 -2.39 -17.45 -12.04
N TYR A 88 -1.68 -18.13 -11.14
CA TYR A 88 -0.32 -18.63 -11.40
C TYR A 88 -0.33 -19.88 -12.29
N LEU A 89 -1.33 -20.76 -12.15
CA LEU A 89 -1.53 -21.92 -13.02
C LEU A 89 -1.87 -21.47 -14.45
N VAL A 90 -2.80 -20.53 -14.57
CA VAL A 90 -3.21 -19.94 -15.85
C VAL A 90 -2.01 -19.31 -16.56
N ASP A 91 -1.24 -18.46 -15.89
CA ASP A 91 -0.07 -17.79 -16.50
C ASP A 91 1.00 -18.75 -17.00
N ALA A 92 1.20 -19.88 -16.31
CA ALA A 92 2.15 -20.90 -16.74
C ALA A 92 1.72 -21.62 -18.04
N LEU A 93 0.42 -21.69 -18.31
CA LEU A 93 -0.16 -22.46 -19.42
C LEU A 93 -0.69 -21.60 -20.58
N ILE A 94 -1.04 -20.33 -20.36
CA ILE A 94 -1.80 -19.51 -21.31
C ILE A 94 -1.12 -19.30 -22.67
N ASP A 95 0.22 -19.30 -22.70
CA ASP A 95 1.02 -19.14 -23.91
C ASP A 95 1.30 -20.49 -24.63
N THR A 96 1.16 -21.62 -23.92
CA THR A 96 1.59 -22.95 -24.41
C THR A 96 0.44 -23.93 -24.64
N ASN A 97 -0.75 -23.64 -24.10
CA ASN A 97 -1.91 -24.50 -24.22
C ASN A 97 -3.15 -23.69 -24.62
N SER A 98 -3.70 -24.00 -25.81
CA SER A 98 -4.86 -23.30 -26.37
C SER A 98 -6.14 -23.48 -25.55
N MET A 99 -6.25 -24.54 -24.74
CA MET A 99 -7.44 -24.77 -23.90
C MET A 99 -7.67 -23.63 -22.90
N MET A 100 -6.60 -22.92 -22.50
CA MET A 100 -6.70 -21.77 -21.61
C MET A 100 -7.49 -20.61 -22.23
N LYS A 101 -7.68 -20.59 -23.55
CA LYS A 101 -8.47 -19.59 -24.28
C LYS A 101 -9.78 -20.16 -24.83
N ASP A 102 -10.15 -21.38 -24.45
CA ASP A 102 -11.45 -21.98 -24.80
C ASP A 102 -12.53 -21.57 -23.79
N TRP A 103 -12.78 -20.26 -23.71
CA TRP A 103 -13.74 -19.67 -22.78
C TRP A 103 -15.16 -20.18 -23.03
N LYS A 104 -15.47 -20.55 -24.29
CA LYS A 104 -16.77 -21.10 -24.66
C LYS A 104 -17.01 -22.43 -23.96
N THR A 105 -16.08 -23.38 -24.07
CA THR A 105 -16.23 -24.68 -23.41
C THR A 105 -16.28 -24.54 -21.88
N MET A 106 -15.49 -23.64 -21.29
CA MET A 106 -15.56 -23.36 -19.85
C MET A 106 -16.96 -22.84 -19.44
N ALA A 107 -17.52 -21.89 -20.20
CA ALA A 107 -18.84 -21.33 -19.92
C ALA A 107 -19.96 -22.36 -20.13
N ASP A 108 -19.87 -23.19 -21.18
CA ASP A 108 -20.84 -24.25 -21.47
C ASP A 108 -20.84 -25.35 -20.39
N LEU A 109 -19.67 -25.71 -19.83
CA LEU A 109 -19.56 -26.62 -18.68
C LEU A 109 -20.25 -26.06 -17.42
N LEU A 110 -20.08 -24.76 -17.16
CA LEU A 110 -20.74 -24.09 -16.04
C LEU A 110 -22.26 -24.01 -16.22
N LEU A 111 -22.74 -23.73 -17.43
CA LEU A 111 -24.18 -23.64 -17.71
C LEU A 111 -24.87 -25.00 -17.75
N SER A 112 -24.20 -26.04 -18.25
CA SER A 112 -24.76 -27.40 -18.33
C SER A 112 -24.88 -28.09 -16.98
N GLY A 113 -24.14 -27.62 -15.97
CA GLY A 113 -24.05 -28.25 -14.64
C GLY A 113 -23.11 -29.45 -14.57
N GLU A 114 -22.39 -29.76 -15.65
CA GLU A 114 -21.35 -30.79 -15.64
C GLU A 114 -20.20 -30.42 -14.69
N ALA A 115 -20.03 -29.12 -14.40
CA ALA A 115 -19.03 -28.58 -13.48
C ALA A 115 -19.52 -28.38 -12.03
N ASP A 116 -20.74 -28.78 -11.65
CA ASP A 116 -21.32 -28.46 -10.32
C ASP A 116 -20.48 -28.94 -9.10
N ARG A 117 -19.52 -29.85 -9.31
CA ARG A 117 -18.60 -30.32 -8.25
C ARG A 117 -17.34 -29.48 -8.08
N PHE A 118 -17.04 -28.61 -9.03
CA PHE A 118 -15.80 -27.84 -9.14
C PHE A 118 -16.04 -26.48 -9.83
N ASP A 119 -17.25 -25.93 -9.69
CA ASP A 119 -17.70 -24.74 -10.40
C ASP A 119 -16.97 -23.49 -9.92
N SER A 120 -16.65 -23.39 -8.63
CA SER A 120 -15.81 -22.33 -8.05
C SER A 120 -14.44 -22.25 -8.71
N GLU A 121 -13.74 -23.39 -8.80
CA GLU A 121 -12.39 -23.48 -9.38
C GLU A 121 -12.41 -23.22 -10.89
N LEU A 122 -13.44 -23.72 -11.59
CA LEU A 122 -13.60 -23.45 -13.02
C LEU A 122 -13.91 -21.97 -13.30
N ILE A 123 -14.71 -21.31 -12.44
CA ILE A 123 -14.95 -19.87 -12.52
C ILE A 123 -13.64 -19.10 -12.30
N GLU A 124 -12.83 -19.46 -11.30
CA GLU A 124 -11.56 -18.78 -11.04
C GLU A 124 -10.59 -18.91 -12.21
N VAL A 125 -10.48 -20.11 -12.80
CA VAL A 125 -9.66 -20.37 -14.00
C VAL A 125 -10.18 -19.57 -15.20
N LEU A 126 -11.50 -19.56 -15.44
CA LEU A 126 -12.12 -18.80 -16.52
C LEU A 126 -11.82 -17.29 -16.38
N VAL A 127 -12.06 -16.71 -15.20
CA VAL A 127 -11.86 -15.29 -14.94
C VAL A 127 -10.38 -14.92 -15.06
N CYS A 128 -9.47 -15.73 -14.50
CA CYS A 128 -8.04 -15.51 -14.64
C CYS A 128 -7.57 -15.57 -16.10
N ALA A 129 -8.07 -16.53 -16.86
CA ALA A 129 -7.75 -16.69 -18.28
C ALA A 129 -8.26 -15.51 -19.13
N VAL A 130 -9.50 -15.07 -18.88
CA VAL A 130 -10.08 -13.88 -19.53
C VAL A 130 -9.25 -12.65 -19.19
N ARG A 131 -8.99 -12.38 -17.90
CA ARG A 131 -8.23 -11.21 -17.45
C ARG A 131 -6.86 -11.17 -18.11
N GLN A 132 -6.11 -12.26 -18.05
CA GLN A 132 -4.74 -12.30 -18.58
C GLN A 132 -4.72 -12.22 -20.12
N ALA A 133 -5.67 -12.85 -20.82
CA ALA A 133 -5.76 -12.74 -22.28
C ALA A 133 -6.18 -11.33 -22.74
N ALA A 134 -7.01 -10.64 -21.95
CA ALA A 134 -7.49 -9.30 -22.27
C ALA A 134 -6.48 -8.20 -21.91
N SER A 135 -5.81 -8.29 -20.75
CA SER A 135 -4.89 -7.26 -20.26
C SER A 135 -3.42 -7.51 -20.65
N GLY A 136 -3.04 -8.78 -20.84
CA GLY A 136 -1.64 -9.18 -20.98
C GLY A 136 -0.84 -9.12 -19.68
N GLU A 137 -1.47 -8.76 -18.56
CA GLU A 137 -0.83 -8.65 -17.25
C GLU A 137 -0.81 -10.01 -16.56
N GLY A 138 0.39 -10.44 -16.14
CA GLY A 138 0.56 -11.66 -15.36
C GLY A 138 0.21 -11.44 -13.88
N PRO A 139 0.16 -12.52 -13.07
CA PRO A 139 -0.04 -12.40 -11.64
C PRO A 139 1.11 -11.64 -10.98
N VAL A 140 0.85 -11.14 -9.77
CA VAL A 140 1.85 -10.43 -8.94
C VAL A 140 3.13 -11.25 -8.86
N GLY A 141 4.29 -10.59 -8.98
CA GLY A 141 5.60 -11.27 -8.96
C GLY A 141 6.02 -11.92 -10.28
N ARG A 142 5.11 -12.15 -11.23
CA ARG A 142 5.43 -12.69 -12.58
C ARG A 142 5.33 -11.69 -13.71
N SER A 143 4.63 -10.59 -13.49
CA SER A 143 4.62 -9.46 -14.42
C SER A 143 6.05 -8.98 -14.70
N GLN A 144 6.45 -9.00 -15.98
CA GLN A 144 7.75 -8.48 -16.36
C GLN A 144 7.79 -6.99 -16.01
N LEU A 145 8.75 -6.58 -15.18
CA LEU A 145 9.05 -5.18 -14.87
C LEU A 145 8.93 -4.33 -16.15
N LYS A 146 7.85 -3.52 -16.20
CA LYS A 146 7.53 -2.51 -17.21
C LYS A 146 8.39 -2.61 -18.48
N LYS A 147 8.11 -3.58 -19.36
CA LYS A 147 8.50 -3.41 -20.76
C LYS A 147 7.76 -2.16 -21.24
N ALA A 148 8.53 -1.14 -21.63
CA ALA A 148 7.99 0.10 -22.15
C ALA A 148 7.16 -0.22 -23.41
N ALA A 149 5.84 -0.16 -23.26
CA ALA A 149 4.80 -0.49 -24.26
C ALA A 149 4.83 -1.94 -24.80
N ALA A 150 3.64 -2.54 -24.89
CA ALA A 150 3.45 -3.77 -25.67
C ALA A 150 3.88 -3.53 -27.12
N THR A 151 4.53 -4.52 -27.74
CA THR A 151 4.84 -4.46 -29.17
C THR A 151 3.55 -4.37 -29.98
N GLN A 152 3.59 -3.80 -31.19
CA GLN A 152 2.40 -3.73 -32.07
C GLN A 152 1.77 -5.12 -32.32
N LYS A 153 2.59 -6.18 -32.36
CA LYS A 153 2.12 -7.56 -32.49
C LYS A 153 1.38 -8.02 -31.24
N GLU A 154 1.92 -7.79 -30.05
CA GLU A 154 1.27 -8.14 -28.78
C GLU A 154 -0.03 -7.36 -28.60
N ALA A 155 -0.04 -6.05 -28.87
CA ALA A 155 -1.24 -5.21 -28.79
C ALA A 155 -2.35 -5.71 -29.74
N ARG A 156 -1.99 -6.16 -30.95
CA ARG A 156 -2.94 -6.75 -31.89
C ARG A 156 -3.53 -8.07 -31.37
N VAL A 157 -2.69 -8.95 -30.80
CA VAL A 157 -3.16 -10.23 -30.22
C VAL A 157 -4.11 -9.96 -29.05
N LEU A 158 -3.77 -9.05 -28.13
CA LEU A 158 -4.66 -8.67 -27.02
C LEU A 158 -6.00 -8.14 -27.52
N ASN A 159 -6.00 -7.33 -28.58
CA ASN A 159 -7.24 -6.80 -29.15
C ASN A 159 -8.08 -7.88 -29.85
N GLU A 160 -7.44 -8.83 -30.53
CA GLU A 160 -8.12 -9.98 -31.15
C GLU A 160 -8.70 -10.92 -30.07
N ASP A 161 -7.98 -11.14 -28.97
CA ASP A 161 -8.47 -11.95 -27.85
C ASP A 161 -9.64 -11.25 -27.15
N LYS A 162 -9.58 -9.94 -26.89
CA LYS A 162 -10.71 -9.16 -26.34
C LYS A 162 -11.97 -9.26 -27.21
N ALA A 163 -11.82 -9.19 -28.54
CA ALA A 163 -12.95 -9.32 -29.46
C ALA A 163 -13.61 -10.71 -29.32
N LYS A 164 -12.81 -11.78 -29.31
CA LYS A 164 -13.31 -13.15 -29.14
C LYS A 164 -13.95 -13.39 -27.78
N ILE A 165 -13.34 -12.90 -26.70
CA ILE A 165 -13.91 -12.94 -25.34
C ILE A 165 -15.31 -12.33 -25.35
N SER A 166 -15.43 -11.15 -25.95
CA SER A 166 -16.69 -10.40 -26.02
C SER A 166 -17.75 -11.15 -26.84
N GLU A 167 -17.41 -11.64 -28.03
CA GLU A 167 -18.32 -12.40 -28.89
C GLU A 167 -18.86 -13.67 -28.19
N VAL A 168 -18.01 -14.35 -27.42
CA VAL A 168 -18.36 -15.59 -26.73
C VAL A 168 -19.12 -15.36 -25.44
N LEU A 169 -18.67 -14.41 -24.61
CA LEU A 169 -19.15 -14.27 -23.23
C LEU A 169 -20.25 -13.22 -23.06
N ILE A 170 -20.42 -12.24 -23.96
CA ILE A 170 -21.55 -11.29 -23.87
C ILE A 170 -22.90 -12.03 -23.77
N PRO A 171 -23.20 -13.04 -24.61
CA PRO A 171 -24.49 -13.72 -24.55
C PRO A 171 -24.68 -14.62 -23.31
N VAL A 172 -23.57 -15.03 -22.68
CA VAL A 172 -23.56 -16.09 -21.67
C VAL A 172 -23.38 -15.53 -20.26
N LEU A 173 -22.68 -14.41 -20.09
CA LEU A 173 -22.40 -13.81 -18.78
C LEU A 173 -23.66 -13.52 -17.96
N PRO A 174 -24.76 -12.95 -18.53
CA PRO A 174 -25.99 -12.75 -17.75
C PRO A 174 -26.57 -14.06 -17.22
N GLN A 175 -26.48 -15.15 -18.00
CA GLN A 175 -26.99 -16.46 -17.63
C GLN A 175 -26.16 -17.09 -16.50
N LEU A 176 -24.83 -16.96 -16.58
CA LEU A 176 -23.92 -17.41 -15.53
C LEU A 176 -24.19 -16.66 -14.22
N LEU A 177 -24.29 -15.33 -14.27
CA LEU A 177 -24.61 -14.50 -13.11
C LEU A 177 -25.95 -14.88 -12.49
N HIS A 178 -26.98 -15.13 -13.31
CA HIS A 178 -28.28 -15.60 -12.81
C HIS A 178 -28.19 -16.97 -12.14
N ARG A 179 -27.43 -17.91 -12.71
CA ARG A 179 -27.24 -19.26 -12.15
C ARG A 179 -26.57 -19.21 -10.77
N PHE A 180 -25.54 -18.39 -10.63
CA PHE A 180 -24.72 -18.32 -9.42
C PHE A 180 -25.08 -17.15 -8.50
N ILE A 181 -26.20 -16.46 -8.73
CA ILE A 181 -26.57 -15.22 -8.02
C ILE A 181 -26.64 -15.35 -6.50
N ALA A 182 -26.84 -16.55 -5.95
CA ALA A 182 -26.91 -16.77 -4.51
C ALA A 182 -25.51 -16.88 -3.85
N ASP A 183 -24.46 -17.07 -4.63
CA ASP A 183 -23.09 -17.33 -4.15
C ASP A 183 -22.24 -16.06 -4.33
N ARG A 184 -21.85 -15.47 -3.20
CA ARG A 184 -21.11 -14.20 -3.15
C ARG A 184 -19.80 -14.28 -3.94
N ASP A 185 -18.99 -15.30 -3.71
CA ASP A 185 -17.62 -15.38 -4.22
C ASP A 185 -17.62 -15.68 -5.73
N LYS A 186 -18.58 -16.49 -6.20
CA LYS A 186 -18.78 -16.73 -7.63
C LYS A 186 -19.25 -15.49 -8.36
N VAL A 187 -20.20 -14.74 -7.78
CA VAL A 187 -20.68 -13.47 -8.36
C VAL A 187 -19.54 -12.45 -8.42
N ALA A 188 -18.78 -12.30 -7.34
CA ALA A 188 -17.63 -11.38 -7.25
C ALA A 188 -16.63 -11.64 -8.39
N ASN A 189 -16.33 -12.90 -8.68
CA ASN A 189 -15.45 -13.30 -9.77
C ASN A 189 -16.08 -13.06 -11.15
N LEU A 190 -17.28 -13.58 -11.40
CA LEU A 190 -17.91 -13.57 -12.72
C LEU A 190 -18.17 -12.16 -13.25
N ILE A 191 -18.65 -11.24 -12.41
CA ILE A 191 -19.03 -9.89 -12.85
C ILE A 191 -17.83 -9.12 -13.45
N THR A 192 -16.61 -9.40 -12.98
CA THR A 192 -15.38 -8.74 -13.47
C THR A 192 -15.08 -9.06 -14.93
N ILE A 193 -15.63 -10.14 -15.49
CA ILE A 193 -15.50 -10.46 -16.92
C ILE A 193 -16.00 -9.31 -17.81
N ALA A 194 -17.06 -8.61 -17.38
CA ALA A 194 -17.64 -7.49 -18.14
C ALA A 194 -16.65 -6.32 -18.34
N MET A 195 -15.68 -6.13 -17.44
CA MET A 195 -14.61 -5.13 -17.58
C MET A 195 -13.68 -5.40 -18.77
N HIS A 196 -13.75 -6.59 -19.36
CA HIS A 196 -12.89 -7.01 -20.46
C HIS A 196 -13.59 -7.00 -21.82
N PHE A 197 -14.88 -6.63 -21.88
CA PHE A 197 -15.65 -6.58 -23.13
C PHE A 197 -15.31 -5.36 -23.99
N GLN A 198 -15.26 -5.56 -25.31
CA GLN A 198 -15.29 -4.47 -26.29
C GLN A 198 -16.74 -3.99 -26.45
N LEU A 199 -17.02 -2.81 -25.88
CA LEU A 199 -18.38 -2.29 -25.79
C LEU A 199 -19.03 -2.03 -27.16
N GLU A 200 -18.23 -1.78 -28.20
CA GLU A 200 -18.71 -1.60 -29.58
C GLU A 200 -19.42 -2.85 -30.13
N ILE A 201 -19.09 -4.04 -29.61
CA ILE A 201 -19.65 -5.31 -30.08
C ILE A 201 -21.13 -5.43 -29.70
N TYR A 202 -21.59 -4.79 -28.62
CA TYR A 202 -23.00 -4.79 -28.27
C TYR A 202 -23.88 -4.25 -29.40
N LEU A 203 -23.46 -3.16 -30.03
CA LEU A 203 -24.25 -2.53 -31.11
C LEU A 203 -23.91 -3.11 -32.48
N ALA A 204 -22.63 -3.34 -32.77
CA ALA A 204 -22.21 -3.92 -34.04
C ALA A 204 -22.76 -5.34 -34.22
N GLY A 205 -22.84 -6.12 -33.14
CA GLY A 205 -23.36 -7.48 -33.11
C GLY A 205 -24.87 -7.59 -32.90
N ARG A 206 -25.58 -6.48 -32.69
CA ARG A 206 -27.01 -6.46 -32.32
C ARG A 206 -27.32 -7.30 -31.09
N LEU A 207 -26.50 -7.13 -30.05
CA LEU A 207 -26.55 -7.85 -28.78
C LEU A 207 -27.15 -6.99 -27.67
N GLU A 208 -27.90 -5.93 -28.00
CA GLU A 208 -28.53 -5.02 -27.03
C GLU A 208 -29.40 -5.75 -26.02
N LYS A 209 -30.11 -6.81 -26.44
CA LYS A 209 -30.88 -7.65 -25.53
C LYS A 209 -30.02 -8.24 -24.40
N HIS A 210 -28.80 -8.69 -24.70
CA HIS A 210 -27.91 -9.26 -23.67
C HIS A 210 -27.33 -8.16 -22.77
N LEU A 211 -27.28 -6.92 -23.24
CA LEU A 211 -26.94 -5.76 -22.42
C LEU A 211 -28.07 -5.47 -21.43
N ASP A 212 -29.33 -5.48 -21.87
CA ASP A 212 -30.50 -5.38 -20.99
C ASP A 212 -30.51 -6.52 -19.96
N ASP A 213 -30.35 -7.77 -20.39
CA ASP A 213 -30.28 -8.94 -19.50
C ASP A 213 -29.12 -8.81 -18.47
N LEU A 214 -27.99 -8.21 -18.86
CA LEU A 214 -26.87 -7.95 -17.95
C LEU A 214 -27.21 -6.84 -16.93
N MET A 215 -27.89 -5.78 -17.35
CA MET A 215 -28.32 -4.71 -16.45
C MET A 215 -29.34 -5.22 -15.43
N ASP A 216 -30.29 -6.06 -15.86
CA ASP A 216 -31.31 -6.67 -15.01
C ASP A 216 -30.71 -7.60 -13.94
N VAL A 217 -29.73 -8.43 -14.31
CA VAL A 217 -29.05 -9.29 -13.33
C VAL A 217 -28.17 -8.48 -12.38
N MET A 218 -27.54 -7.40 -12.83
CA MET A 218 -26.79 -6.49 -11.95
C MET A 218 -27.71 -5.78 -10.95
N GLU A 219 -28.90 -5.33 -11.35
CA GLU A 219 -29.92 -4.81 -10.43
C GLU A 219 -30.29 -5.88 -9.38
N SER A 220 -30.53 -7.11 -9.83
CA SER A 220 -30.83 -8.24 -8.93
C SER A 220 -29.69 -8.60 -7.97
N ILE A 221 -28.43 -8.47 -8.41
CA ILE A 221 -27.24 -8.68 -7.57
C ILE A 221 -27.19 -7.61 -6.48
N VAL A 222 -27.34 -6.33 -6.86
CA VAL A 222 -27.33 -5.20 -5.92
C VAL A 222 -28.48 -5.30 -4.92
N GLU A 223 -29.63 -5.85 -5.29
CA GLU A 223 -30.73 -6.11 -4.35
C GLU A 223 -30.37 -7.17 -3.30
N LYS A 224 -29.81 -8.31 -3.73
CA LYS A 224 -29.59 -9.50 -2.89
C LYS A 224 -28.30 -9.47 -2.07
N HIS A 225 -27.28 -8.76 -2.52
CA HIS A 225 -25.96 -8.73 -1.88
C HIS A 225 -25.72 -7.42 -1.15
N ALA A 226 -24.94 -7.51 -0.07
CA ALA A 226 -24.47 -6.36 0.71
C ALA A 226 -22.95 -6.44 0.97
N ASP A 227 -22.24 -7.23 0.18
CA ASP A 227 -20.80 -7.42 0.26
C ASP A 227 -20.06 -6.35 -0.52
N ASP A 228 -19.03 -5.74 0.09
CA ASP A 228 -18.34 -4.59 -0.49
C ASP A 228 -17.71 -4.90 -1.85
N GLU A 229 -17.05 -6.04 -1.98
CA GLU A 229 -16.37 -6.46 -3.21
C GLU A 229 -17.36 -6.66 -4.37
N VAL A 230 -18.46 -7.36 -4.13
CA VAL A 230 -19.50 -7.60 -5.15
C VAL A 230 -20.08 -6.27 -5.62
N LEU A 231 -20.43 -5.39 -4.68
CA LEU A 231 -21.04 -4.09 -4.99
C LEU A 231 -20.06 -3.16 -5.72
N GLN A 232 -18.79 -3.15 -5.33
CA GLN A 232 -17.75 -2.38 -6.01
C GLN A 232 -17.53 -2.88 -7.45
N ASN A 233 -17.46 -4.20 -7.66
CA ASN A 233 -17.30 -4.74 -9.00
C ASN A 233 -18.49 -4.39 -9.91
N VAL A 234 -19.73 -4.40 -9.39
CA VAL A 234 -20.91 -3.94 -10.15
C VAL A 234 -20.80 -2.44 -10.48
N ALA A 235 -20.46 -1.59 -9.50
CA ALA A 235 -20.31 -0.15 -9.71
C ALA A 235 -19.20 0.16 -10.74
N GLU A 236 -18.09 -0.58 -10.71
CA GLU A 236 -16.99 -0.44 -11.65
C GLU A 236 -17.41 -0.83 -13.08
N VAL A 237 -18.16 -1.93 -13.25
CA VAL A 237 -18.71 -2.35 -14.57
C VAL A 237 -19.68 -1.31 -15.13
N ILE A 238 -20.59 -0.79 -14.31
CA ILE A 238 -21.52 0.26 -14.75
C ILE A 238 -20.74 1.52 -15.16
N THR A 239 -19.71 1.89 -14.41
CA THR A 239 -18.83 3.01 -14.75
C THR A 239 -18.08 2.75 -16.06
N TYR A 240 -17.57 1.54 -16.26
CA TYR A 240 -16.93 1.13 -17.51
C TYR A 240 -17.86 1.29 -18.72
N PHE A 241 -19.13 0.95 -18.58
CA PHE A 241 -20.13 1.11 -19.63
C PHE A 241 -20.34 2.57 -20.05
N THR A 242 -20.10 3.52 -19.15
CA THR A 242 -20.17 4.96 -19.47
C THR A 242 -19.06 5.45 -20.42
N THR A 243 -17.99 4.66 -20.60
CA THR A 243 -16.87 5.02 -21.48
C THR A 243 -17.22 4.95 -22.96
N ASN A 244 -18.27 4.19 -23.32
CA ASN A 244 -18.81 4.13 -24.68
C ASN A 244 -20.17 4.84 -24.73
N ILE A 245 -20.26 5.92 -25.52
CA ILE A 245 -21.44 6.80 -25.57
C ILE A 245 -22.74 6.03 -25.85
N ALA A 246 -22.69 5.05 -26.76
CA ALA A 246 -23.89 4.40 -27.25
C ALA A 246 -24.37 3.31 -26.27
N VAL A 247 -23.45 2.59 -25.62
CA VAL A 247 -23.77 1.72 -24.49
C VAL A 247 -24.30 2.56 -23.31
N ALA A 248 -23.62 3.66 -22.96
CA ALA A 248 -24.03 4.55 -21.88
C ALA A 248 -25.48 5.05 -22.05
N GLN A 249 -25.83 5.51 -23.26
CA GLN A 249 -27.19 5.97 -23.57
C GLN A 249 -28.24 4.85 -23.44
N HIS A 250 -27.86 3.62 -23.80
CA HIS A 250 -28.75 2.46 -23.70
C HIS A 250 -28.99 2.05 -22.24
N THR A 251 -27.93 2.06 -21.42
CA THR A 251 -27.99 1.64 -20.00
C THR A 251 -28.41 2.74 -19.03
N GLU A 252 -28.51 3.99 -19.49
CA GLU A 252 -28.74 5.17 -18.64
C GLU A 252 -29.99 5.04 -17.76
N THR A 253 -31.10 4.54 -18.32
CA THR A 253 -32.36 4.38 -17.55
C THR A 253 -32.22 3.37 -16.42
N HIS A 254 -31.59 2.22 -16.69
CA HIS A 254 -31.30 1.20 -15.69
C HIS A 254 -30.39 1.76 -14.58
N ARG A 255 -29.30 2.43 -14.97
CA ARG A 255 -28.34 3.06 -14.05
C ARG A 255 -29.02 4.08 -13.14
N LEU A 256 -29.78 5.02 -13.70
CA LEU A 256 -30.46 6.05 -12.92
C LEU A 256 -31.53 5.47 -11.99
N LYS A 257 -32.31 4.49 -12.45
CA LYS A 257 -33.31 3.79 -11.62
C LYS A 257 -32.65 3.11 -10.41
N MET A 258 -31.54 2.41 -10.64
CA MET A 258 -30.78 1.74 -9.59
C MET A 258 -30.27 2.74 -8.55
N LEU A 259 -29.62 3.83 -8.98
CA LEU A 259 -29.11 4.86 -8.08
C LEU A 259 -30.22 5.63 -7.34
N ASP A 260 -31.33 5.95 -8.01
CA ASP A 260 -32.51 6.55 -7.37
C ASP A 260 -33.06 5.62 -6.27
N GLY A 261 -33.10 4.31 -6.51
CA GLY A 261 -33.49 3.29 -5.53
C GLY A 261 -32.55 3.21 -4.33
N LEU A 262 -31.23 3.14 -4.56
CA LEU A 262 -30.21 3.10 -3.50
C LEU A 262 -30.24 4.37 -2.63
N ALA A 263 -30.34 5.54 -3.26
CA ALA A 263 -30.43 6.80 -2.55
C ALA A 263 -31.72 6.92 -1.73
N LEU A 264 -32.84 6.38 -2.23
CA LEU A 264 -34.09 6.34 -1.48
C LEU A 264 -33.98 5.39 -0.28
N GLN A 265 -33.40 4.20 -0.48
CA GLN A 265 -33.16 3.23 0.58
C GLN A 265 -32.33 3.83 1.72
N LEU A 266 -31.21 4.50 1.39
CA LEU A 266 -30.38 5.19 2.39
C LEU A 266 -31.18 6.22 3.17
N ARG A 267 -31.95 7.07 2.48
CA ARG A 267 -32.76 8.11 3.15
C ARG A 267 -33.79 7.50 4.10
N HIS A 268 -34.43 6.40 3.73
CA HIS A 268 -35.38 5.71 4.61
C HIS A 268 -34.69 5.12 5.84
N SER A 269 -33.55 4.45 5.68
CA SER A 269 -32.78 3.91 6.81
C SER A 269 -32.33 5.02 7.76
N VAL A 270 -31.80 6.13 7.24
CA VAL A 270 -31.38 7.27 8.06
C VAL A 270 -32.58 7.97 8.72
N GLN A 271 -33.72 8.11 8.05
CA GLN A 271 -34.93 8.65 8.68
C GLN A 271 -35.42 7.78 9.84
N ARG A 272 -35.36 6.46 9.70
CA ARG A 272 -35.70 5.51 10.76
C ARG A 272 -34.74 5.63 11.94
N PHE A 273 -33.43 5.67 11.67
CA PHE A 273 -32.40 5.96 12.67
C PHE A 273 -32.68 7.23 13.47
N HIS A 274 -33.19 8.29 12.81
CA HIS A 274 -33.54 9.53 13.50
C HIS A 274 -34.79 9.42 14.38
N ARG A 275 -35.78 8.64 13.93
CA ARG A 275 -37.07 8.47 14.60
C ARG A 275 -36.99 7.60 15.85
N GLU A 276 -36.15 6.57 15.80
CA GLU A 276 -36.02 5.61 16.89
C GLU A 276 -35.01 6.08 17.95
N ALA A 277 -35.25 5.65 19.19
CA ALA A 277 -34.37 5.98 20.31
C ALA A 277 -33.08 5.14 20.28
N THR A 278 -33.19 3.88 19.88
CA THR A 278 -32.11 2.90 19.75
C THR A 278 -32.39 2.02 18.53
N LEU A 279 -31.37 1.63 17.78
CA LEU A 279 -31.50 0.65 16.71
C LEU A 279 -31.55 -0.77 17.27
N ASP A 280 -32.41 -1.61 16.70
CA ASP A 280 -32.27 -3.06 16.85
C ASP A 280 -31.29 -3.65 15.82
N GLU A 281 -30.96 -4.94 15.94
CA GLU A 281 -29.98 -5.60 15.08
C GLU A 281 -30.43 -5.67 13.60
N GLU A 282 -31.73 -5.78 13.33
CA GLU A 282 -32.26 -5.86 11.96
C GLU A 282 -32.18 -4.49 11.28
N ASP A 283 -32.48 -3.43 12.03
CA ASP A 283 -32.44 -2.06 11.55
C ASP A 283 -31.02 -1.55 11.34
N ASP A 284 -30.10 -1.91 12.23
CA ASP A 284 -28.68 -1.62 12.04
C ASP A 284 -28.12 -2.36 10.82
N ALA A 285 -28.44 -3.65 10.65
CA ALA A 285 -28.02 -4.42 9.47
C ALA A 285 -28.60 -3.84 8.16
N ALA A 286 -29.88 -3.44 8.16
CA ALA A 286 -30.52 -2.80 7.01
C ALA A 286 -29.89 -1.44 6.68
N MET A 287 -29.52 -0.66 7.71
CA MET A 287 -28.81 0.60 7.53
C MET A 287 -27.40 0.38 6.99
N LEU A 288 -26.66 -0.59 7.53
CA LEU A 288 -25.34 -0.96 7.04
C LEU A 288 -25.40 -1.39 5.57
N ALA A 289 -26.36 -2.24 5.19
CA ALA A 289 -26.54 -2.66 3.81
C ALA A 289 -26.82 -1.46 2.88
N ALA A 290 -27.66 -0.52 3.29
CA ALA A 290 -27.93 0.69 2.51
C ALA A 290 -26.67 1.56 2.32
N PHE A 291 -25.88 1.73 3.38
CA PHE A 291 -24.61 2.45 3.33
C PHE A 291 -23.56 1.74 2.46
N ARG A 292 -23.41 0.41 2.56
CA ARG A 292 -22.48 -0.36 1.71
C ARG A 292 -22.80 -0.20 0.23
N LYS A 293 -24.08 -0.38 -0.14
CA LYS A 293 -24.54 -0.23 -1.53
C LYS A 293 -24.23 1.16 -2.08
N ILE A 294 -24.70 2.23 -1.43
CA ILE A 294 -24.50 3.57 -1.97
C ILE A 294 -23.03 4.00 -1.97
N THR A 295 -22.23 3.56 -0.99
CA THR A 295 -20.81 3.89 -0.90
C THR A 295 -20.01 3.23 -2.01
N ALA A 296 -20.33 1.98 -2.36
CA ALA A 296 -19.69 1.29 -3.48
C ALA A 296 -19.83 2.08 -4.78
N PHE A 297 -21.02 2.62 -5.07
CA PHE A 297 -21.25 3.48 -6.24
C PHE A 297 -20.56 4.85 -6.12
N ALA A 298 -20.54 5.46 -4.93
CA ALA A 298 -19.90 6.75 -4.72
C ALA A 298 -18.39 6.75 -5.01
N MET A 299 -17.74 5.58 -4.95
CA MET A 299 -16.31 5.43 -5.26
C MET A 299 -16.01 5.59 -6.77
N PHE A 300 -16.97 5.30 -7.64
CA PHE A 300 -16.78 5.30 -9.09
C PHE A 300 -17.64 6.34 -9.83
N GLU A 301 -18.77 6.75 -9.25
CA GLU A 301 -19.73 7.67 -9.86
C GLU A 301 -20.00 8.91 -9.01
N ASP A 302 -20.23 10.04 -9.69
CA ASP A 302 -20.62 11.30 -9.06
C ASP A 302 -22.10 11.31 -8.66
N LEU A 303 -22.35 11.25 -7.35
CA LEU A 303 -23.69 11.22 -6.77
C LEU A 303 -24.28 12.60 -6.40
N LYS A 304 -23.76 13.70 -6.95
CA LYS A 304 -24.24 15.07 -6.64
C LYS A 304 -25.76 15.23 -6.76
N LYS A 305 -26.39 14.60 -7.75
CA LYS A 305 -27.86 14.69 -8.00
C LYS A 305 -28.67 14.34 -6.74
N TRP A 306 -28.17 13.42 -5.91
CA TRP A 306 -28.92 12.89 -4.77
C TRP A 306 -28.68 13.64 -3.45
N GLN A 307 -27.66 14.51 -3.35
CA GLN A 307 -27.43 15.35 -2.16
C GLN A 307 -27.42 14.57 -0.84
N LEU A 308 -26.57 13.54 -0.75
CA LEU A 308 -26.56 12.59 0.38
C LEU A 308 -25.70 13.01 1.59
N TRP A 309 -25.08 14.19 1.51
CA TRP A 309 -24.15 14.71 2.51
C TRP A 309 -24.75 14.76 3.91
N ASP A 310 -25.90 15.43 4.05
CA ASP A 310 -26.51 15.66 5.36
C ASP A 310 -26.98 14.35 5.99
N GLN A 311 -27.45 13.39 5.18
CA GLN A 311 -27.85 12.07 5.68
C GLN A 311 -26.64 11.32 6.24
N ALA A 312 -25.54 11.26 5.51
CA ALA A 312 -24.33 10.60 5.97
C ALA A 312 -23.73 11.29 7.21
N LEU A 313 -23.67 12.62 7.21
CA LEU A 313 -23.14 13.40 8.32
C LEU A 313 -23.96 13.22 9.60
N SER A 314 -25.28 13.20 9.49
CA SER A 314 -26.18 13.10 10.64
C SER A 314 -26.02 11.81 11.45
N VAL A 315 -25.63 10.71 10.81
CA VAL A 315 -25.35 9.42 11.48
C VAL A 315 -24.10 9.49 12.37
N LEU A 316 -23.15 10.34 12.01
CA LEU A 316 -21.91 10.51 12.76
C LEU A 316 -22.04 11.49 13.94
N ILE A 317 -23.14 12.25 14.03
CA ILE A 317 -23.40 13.16 15.13
C ILE A 317 -24.02 12.36 16.29
N ASN A 318 -23.20 12.09 17.32
CA ASN A 318 -23.54 11.28 18.51
C ASN A 318 -23.92 9.81 18.20
N PRO A 319 -23.02 9.01 17.59
CA PRO A 319 -23.31 7.61 17.26
C PRO A 319 -23.53 6.74 18.50
N GLU A 320 -22.87 7.08 19.61
CA GLU A 320 -22.94 6.35 20.88
C GLU A 320 -24.31 6.44 21.55
N ASP A 321 -25.00 7.58 21.43
CA ASP A 321 -26.33 7.80 22.02
C ASP A 321 -27.39 6.88 21.39
N LYS A 322 -27.18 6.49 20.13
CA LYS A 322 -28.11 5.68 19.33
C LYS A 322 -27.63 4.25 19.07
N GLN A 323 -26.44 3.90 19.56
CA GLN A 323 -25.82 2.60 19.38
C GLN A 323 -25.66 2.17 17.90
N ALA A 324 -25.40 3.13 17.00
CA ALA A 324 -25.09 2.80 15.61
C ALA A 324 -23.82 1.93 15.53
N SER A 325 -23.82 0.89 14.70
CA SER A 325 -22.63 0.06 14.56
C SER A 325 -21.45 0.83 13.96
N ARG A 326 -20.26 0.32 14.25
CA ARG A 326 -18.99 0.91 13.80
C ARG A 326 -18.86 0.84 12.28
N ASP A 327 -19.31 -0.26 11.68
CA ASP A 327 -19.27 -0.46 10.24
C ASP A 327 -20.15 0.57 9.51
N VAL A 328 -21.30 0.92 10.08
CA VAL A 328 -22.15 2.00 9.57
C VAL A 328 -21.40 3.33 9.59
N CYS A 329 -20.76 3.65 10.73
CA CYS A 329 -19.99 4.88 10.86
C CYS A 329 -18.84 4.93 9.85
N GLU A 330 -18.14 3.82 9.65
CA GLU A 330 -17.08 3.71 8.65
C GLU A 330 -17.59 3.99 7.24
N LYS A 331 -18.71 3.38 6.84
CA LYS A 331 -19.30 3.60 5.51
C LYS A 331 -19.83 5.02 5.35
N ALA A 332 -20.37 5.62 6.41
CA ALA A 332 -20.77 7.03 6.39
C ALA A 332 -19.56 7.97 6.16
N VAL A 333 -18.42 7.70 6.81
CA VAL A 333 -17.17 8.44 6.57
C VAL A 333 -16.70 8.28 5.12
N LEU A 334 -16.73 7.06 4.57
CA LEU A 334 -16.37 6.80 3.18
C LEU A 334 -17.31 7.53 2.19
N LEU A 335 -18.61 7.56 2.45
CA LEU A 335 -19.57 8.28 1.60
C LEU A 335 -19.31 9.80 1.61
N LEU A 336 -19.03 10.38 2.79
CA LEU A 336 -18.66 11.79 2.90
C LEU A 336 -17.33 12.08 2.19
N PHE A 337 -16.32 11.23 2.36
CA PHE A 337 -15.03 11.35 1.69
C PHE A 337 -15.17 11.38 0.17
N ASN A 338 -15.88 10.39 -0.40
CA ASN A 338 -16.10 10.33 -1.84
C ASN A 338 -16.91 11.52 -2.35
N THR A 339 -17.90 12.00 -1.58
CA THR A 339 -18.65 13.22 -1.93
C THR A 339 -17.71 14.44 -2.00
N LEU A 340 -16.80 14.61 -1.02
CA LEU A 340 -15.80 15.68 -1.05
C LEU A 340 -14.87 15.58 -2.27
N ALA A 341 -14.41 14.36 -2.58
CA ALA A 341 -13.52 14.12 -3.71
C ALA A 341 -14.20 14.51 -5.04
N TRP A 342 -15.46 14.14 -5.24
CA TRP A 342 -16.25 14.54 -6.41
C TRP A 342 -16.54 16.05 -6.44
N ASP A 343 -16.90 16.64 -5.31
CA ASP A 343 -17.09 18.11 -5.20
C ASP A 343 -15.82 18.87 -5.62
N LEU A 344 -14.65 18.40 -5.18
CA LEU A 344 -13.36 18.96 -5.56
C LEU A 344 -13.05 18.71 -7.05
N HIS A 345 -13.27 17.49 -7.53
CA HIS A 345 -13.04 17.13 -8.94
C HIS A 345 -13.79 18.07 -9.87
N ARG A 346 -15.10 18.27 -9.63
CA ARG A 346 -15.93 19.19 -10.45
C ARG A 346 -15.44 20.63 -10.44
N LEU A 347 -14.93 21.10 -9.30
CA LEU A 347 -14.35 22.43 -9.19
C LEU A 347 -13.08 22.57 -10.05
N ILE A 348 -12.21 21.54 -10.03
CA ILE A 348 -10.94 21.51 -10.78
C ILE A 348 -11.21 21.35 -12.29
N THR A 349 -12.16 20.50 -12.68
CA THR A 349 -12.50 20.26 -14.09
C THR A 349 -13.47 21.29 -14.67
N GLU A 350 -13.73 22.39 -13.95
CA GLU A 350 -14.60 23.49 -14.37
C GLU A 350 -16.04 23.07 -14.73
N GLN A 351 -16.53 22.00 -14.13
CA GLN A 351 -17.90 21.50 -14.35
C GLN A 351 -18.95 22.27 -13.54
N GLU A 352 -18.54 23.14 -12.62
CA GLU A 352 -19.43 23.96 -11.80
C GLU A 352 -19.77 25.30 -12.47
N PRO A 353 -21.06 25.57 -12.78
CA PRO A 353 -21.47 26.84 -13.39
C PRO A 353 -21.30 28.03 -12.43
N ASN A 354 -21.46 27.81 -11.11
CA ASN A 354 -21.26 28.82 -10.07
C ASN A 354 -20.08 28.44 -9.15
N LYS A 355 -18.86 28.68 -9.61
CA LYS A 355 -17.62 28.34 -8.88
C LYS A 355 -17.56 28.96 -7.48
N THR A 356 -18.08 30.17 -7.28
CA THR A 356 -18.01 30.87 -6.00
C THR A 356 -18.84 30.18 -4.92
N GLU A 357 -20.06 29.78 -5.25
CA GLU A 357 -20.95 29.08 -4.33
C GLU A 357 -20.47 27.65 -4.08
N ALA A 358 -20.07 26.94 -5.13
CA ALA A 358 -19.49 25.60 -5.02
C ALA A 358 -18.25 25.60 -4.10
N ASN A 359 -17.36 26.58 -4.22
CA ASN A 359 -16.18 26.71 -3.36
C ASN A 359 -16.55 26.94 -1.89
N LYS A 360 -17.56 27.77 -1.62
CA LYS A 360 -18.05 28.00 -0.25
C LYS A 360 -18.64 26.74 0.36
N LEU A 361 -19.46 26.01 -0.40
CA LEU A 361 -20.06 24.76 0.06
C LEU A 361 -19.00 23.70 0.32
N LEU A 362 -18.04 23.56 -0.60
CA LEU A 362 -16.91 22.64 -0.48
C LEU A 362 -16.07 22.92 0.78
N LYS A 363 -15.76 24.19 1.06
CA LYS A 363 -15.05 24.58 2.29
C LYS A 363 -15.84 24.23 3.54
N LYS A 364 -17.16 24.48 3.54
CA LYS A 364 -18.05 24.09 4.65
C LYS A 364 -18.04 22.58 4.86
N HIS A 365 -18.23 21.79 3.81
CA HIS A 365 -18.22 20.32 3.87
C HIS A 365 -16.88 19.78 4.36
N ARG A 366 -15.76 20.31 3.84
CA ARG A 366 -14.40 19.99 4.31
C ARG A 366 -14.26 20.23 5.81
N ASP A 367 -14.62 21.42 6.29
CA ASP A 367 -14.46 21.79 7.69
C ASP A 367 -15.32 20.91 8.61
N GLN A 368 -16.55 20.59 8.20
CA GLN A 368 -17.43 19.66 8.91
C GLN A 368 -16.81 18.25 8.98
N PHE A 369 -16.33 17.73 7.85
CA PHE A 369 -15.73 16.41 7.76
C PHE A 369 -14.49 16.26 8.64
N LEU A 370 -13.59 17.25 8.59
CA LEU A 370 -12.37 17.26 9.40
C LEU A 370 -12.67 17.33 10.90
N HIS A 371 -13.67 18.12 11.30
CA HIS A 371 -14.12 18.17 12.68
C HIS A 371 -14.67 16.81 13.14
N MET A 372 -15.50 16.16 12.31
CA MET A 372 -16.07 14.85 12.63
C MET A 372 -15.02 13.77 12.78
N ILE A 373 -14.08 13.64 11.83
CA ILE A 373 -13.04 12.61 11.93
C ILE A 373 -12.12 12.85 13.13
N SER A 374 -11.80 14.11 13.45
CA SER A 374 -10.99 14.42 14.64
C SER A 374 -11.62 13.88 15.93
N ASN A 375 -12.96 13.76 16.00
CA ASN A 375 -13.66 13.13 17.12
C ASN A 375 -13.61 11.59 17.01
N VAL A 376 -13.81 11.02 15.82
CA VAL A 376 -13.73 9.56 15.58
C VAL A 376 -12.36 9.00 15.97
N LEU A 377 -11.27 9.74 15.73
CA LEU A 377 -9.91 9.33 16.10
C LEU A 377 -9.71 9.17 17.62
N ILE A 378 -10.53 9.81 18.46
CA ILE A 378 -10.40 9.75 19.93
C ILE A 378 -11.06 8.48 20.50
N SER A 379 -12.15 8.02 19.88
CA SER A 379 -12.98 6.93 20.42
C SER A 379 -12.33 5.55 20.31
N GLY A 380 -11.16 5.41 19.66
CA GLY A 380 -10.32 4.21 19.67
C GLY A 380 -10.98 2.93 19.15
N ALA A 381 -12.02 3.05 18.33
CA ALA A 381 -12.85 1.93 17.88
C ALA A 381 -12.31 1.21 16.62
N SER A 382 -12.87 0.04 16.32
CA SER A 382 -12.74 -0.61 14.99
C SER A 382 -13.25 0.33 13.89
N GLY A 383 -12.56 0.42 12.76
CA GLY A 383 -12.90 1.33 11.63
C GLY A 383 -12.22 2.71 11.67
N VAL A 384 -11.57 3.08 12.78
CA VAL A 384 -10.83 4.35 12.91
C VAL A 384 -9.65 4.43 11.94
N GLU A 385 -9.09 3.31 11.53
CA GLU A 385 -8.05 3.23 10.49
C GLU A 385 -8.51 3.85 9.18
N ASN A 386 -9.68 3.45 8.66
CA ASN A 386 -10.22 3.99 7.41
C ASN A 386 -10.55 5.48 7.54
N ALA A 387 -11.06 5.92 8.68
CA ALA A 387 -11.25 7.34 8.95
C ALA A 387 -9.93 8.12 8.91
N PHE A 388 -8.84 7.55 9.47
CA PHE A 388 -7.51 8.14 9.38
C PHE A 388 -7.00 8.23 7.93
N LEU A 389 -7.18 7.16 7.14
CA LEU A 389 -6.80 7.17 5.72
C LEU A 389 -7.55 8.28 4.96
N CYS A 390 -8.87 8.37 5.12
CA CYS A 390 -9.68 9.43 4.51
C CYS A 390 -9.28 10.83 4.97
N LEU A 391 -8.92 10.99 6.24
CA LEU A 391 -8.41 12.27 6.78
C LEU A 391 -7.13 12.68 6.06
N VAL A 392 -6.16 11.77 5.96
CA VAL A 392 -4.87 12.05 5.31
C VAL A 392 -5.07 12.43 3.85
N ASP A 393 -5.82 11.61 3.11
CA ASP A 393 -6.06 11.87 1.69
C ASP A 393 -6.84 13.18 1.48
N THR A 394 -7.81 13.50 2.33
CA THR A 394 -8.51 14.80 2.31
C THR A 394 -7.53 15.95 2.54
N LEU A 395 -6.69 15.89 3.57
CA LEU A 395 -5.74 16.98 3.84
C LEU A 395 -4.76 17.19 2.69
N ILE A 396 -4.34 16.12 2.00
CA ILE A 396 -3.47 16.20 0.82
C ILE A 396 -4.23 16.78 -0.39
N MET A 397 -5.42 16.27 -0.69
CA MET A 397 -6.24 16.76 -1.81
C MET A 397 -6.56 18.26 -1.69
N PHE A 398 -6.77 18.73 -0.47
CA PHE A 398 -7.08 20.14 -0.18
C PHE A 398 -5.84 21.00 0.07
N ASN A 399 -4.63 20.52 -0.22
CA ASN A 399 -3.40 21.32 -0.16
C ASN A 399 -2.81 21.58 -1.57
N PRO A 400 -3.53 22.30 -2.45
CA PRO A 400 -3.03 22.62 -3.78
C PRO A 400 -1.81 23.57 -3.70
N PRO A 401 -0.96 23.62 -4.75
CA PRO A 401 0.24 24.48 -4.76
C PRO A 401 -0.02 25.97 -4.50
N ASP A 402 -1.22 26.45 -4.82
CA ASP A 402 -1.66 27.84 -4.61
C ASP A 402 -2.26 28.10 -3.22
N LYS A 403 -2.40 27.06 -2.39
CA LYS A 403 -2.95 27.08 -1.02
C LYS A 403 -4.37 27.65 -0.91
N SER A 404 -5.11 27.76 -2.01
CA SER A 404 -6.43 28.41 -2.05
C SER A 404 -7.53 27.67 -1.29
N LEU A 405 -7.35 26.35 -1.15
CA LEU A 405 -8.23 25.40 -0.48
C LEU A 405 -7.62 24.78 0.77
N GLU A 406 -6.47 25.29 1.23
CA GLU A 406 -5.75 24.75 2.40
C GLU A 406 -6.64 24.82 3.65
N TYR A 407 -6.58 23.75 4.46
CA TYR A 407 -7.14 23.72 5.80
C TYR A 407 -6.01 23.82 6.81
N GLN A 408 -6.07 24.79 7.71
CA GLN A 408 -5.10 24.92 8.78
C GLN A 408 -5.53 24.03 9.95
N LEU A 409 -4.77 22.95 10.16
CA LEU A 409 -4.97 22.07 11.30
C LEU A 409 -4.71 22.85 12.60
N ASP A 410 -5.63 22.72 13.54
CA ASP A 410 -5.42 23.24 14.88
C ASP A 410 -4.42 22.34 15.65
N PRO A 411 -3.71 22.89 16.66
CA PRO A 411 -2.72 22.12 17.42
C PRO A 411 -3.28 20.87 18.12
N GLN A 412 -4.55 20.85 18.51
CA GLN A 412 -5.16 19.68 19.17
C GLN A 412 -5.34 18.54 18.16
N THR A 413 -5.82 18.85 16.95
CA THR A 413 -5.95 17.84 15.89
C THR A 413 -4.58 17.27 15.50
N VAL A 414 -3.53 18.09 15.42
CA VAL A 414 -2.16 17.60 15.18
C VAL A 414 -1.71 16.64 16.28
N LEU A 415 -1.95 16.96 17.55
CA LEU A 415 -1.63 16.07 18.67
C LEU A 415 -2.40 14.75 18.59
N ARG A 416 -3.68 14.78 18.21
CA ARG A 416 -4.51 13.57 18.03
C ARG A 416 -4.00 12.67 16.92
N ILE A 417 -3.64 13.26 15.77
CA ILE A 417 -3.02 12.54 14.63
C ILE A 417 -1.72 11.87 15.08
N ASN A 418 -0.86 12.60 15.80
CA ASN A 418 0.40 12.08 16.31
C ASN A 418 0.18 10.92 17.30
N ALA A 419 -0.72 11.09 18.26
CA ALA A 419 -1.05 10.05 19.25
C ALA A 419 -1.61 8.79 18.57
N PHE A 420 -2.59 8.95 17.68
CA PHE A 420 -3.19 7.84 16.95
C PHE A 420 -2.15 6.99 16.22
N VAL A 421 -1.22 7.62 15.48
CA VAL A 421 -0.18 6.88 14.75
C VAL A 421 0.77 6.16 15.70
N VAL A 422 1.14 6.81 16.81
CA VAL A 422 2.01 6.19 17.80
C VAL A 422 1.35 4.95 18.42
N ASP A 423 0.09 5.08 18.82
CA ASP A 423 -0.64 4.06 19.56
C ASP A 423 -1.07 2.86 18.70
N ASN A 424 -1.22 3.05 17.38
CA ASN A 424 -1.70 1.99 16.48
C ASN A 424 -0.59 1.36 15.63
N VAL A 425 0.55 2.05 15.41
CA VAL A 425 1.67 1.53 14.61
C VAL A 425 2.74 0.88 15.48
N PHE A 426 3.15 1.53 16.58
CA PHE A 426 4.31 1.13 17.37
C PHE A 426 3.91 0.33 18.62
N VAL A 427 3.18 -0.76 18.39
CA VAL A 427 2.69 -1.68 19.43
C VAL A 427 3.62 -2.88 19.54
N GLU A 428 3.96 -3.28 20.77
CA GLU A 428 4.72 -4.53 21.01
C GLU A 428 3.83 -5.74 20.73
N GLU A 429 4.40 -6.82 20.19
CA GLU A 429 3.68 -8.06 19.94
C GLU A 429 3.16 -8.64 21.26
N ASN A 430 1.84 -8.77 21.38
CA ASN A 430 1.20 -9.40 22.54
C ASN A 430 0.99 -10.90 22.30
N GLU A 431 0.75 -11.67 23.36
CA GLU A 431 0.45 -13.11 23.24
C GLU A 431 -0.72 -13.41 22.28
N SER A 432 -1.71 -12.50 22.20
CA SER A 432 -2.82 -12.59 21.24
C SER A 432 -2.36 -12.58 19.79
N ASP A 433 -1.38 -11.74 19.45
CA ASP A 433 -0.90 -11.54 18.09
C ASP A 433 -0.13 -12.78 17.63
N LEU A 434 0.60 -13.42 18.55
CA LEU A 434 1.34 -14.66 18.30
C LEU A 434 0.43 -15.88 18.10
N THR A 435 -0.83 -15.83 18.56
CA THR A 435 -1.82 -16.90 18.36
C THR A 435 -2.58 -16.80 17.04
N MET A 436 -2.44 -15.68 16.32
CA MET A 436 -3.05 -15.49 15.00
C MET A 436 -2.36 -16.36 13.95
N ASP A 437 -3.09 -16.74 12.91
CA ASP A 437 -2.50 -17.40 11.74
C ASP A 437 -1.56 -16.45 10.98
N GLN A 438 -0.65 -17.02 10.19
CA GLN A 438 0.38 -16.27 9.49
C GLN A 438 -0.20 -15.23 8.50
N GLN A 439 -1.34 -15.51 7.87
CA GLN A 439 -1.97 -14.61 6.91
C GLN A 439 -2.52 -13.37 7.63
N SER A 440 -3.24 -13.58 8.74
CA SER A 440 -3.77 -12.48 9.56
C SER A 440 -2.67 -11.60 10.16
N GLN A 441 -1.53 -12.19 10.56
CA GLN A 441 -0.36 -11.42 11.01
C GLN A 441 0.22 -10.55 9.88
N ILE A 442 0.35 -11.09 8.67
CA ILE A 442 0.83 -10.35 7.50
C ILE A 442 -0.10 -9.17 7.19
N GLU A 443 -1.42 -9.38 7.21
CA GLU A 443 -2.41 -8.33 6.96
C GLU A 443 -2.36 -7.22 8.00
N LEU A 444 -2.27 -7.56 9.29
CA LEU A 444 -2.12 -6.58 10.37
C LEU A 444 -0.85 -5.75 10.19
N MET A 445 0.27 -6.38 9.83
CA MET A 445 1.52 -5.69 9.56
C MET A 445 1.43 -4.76 8.34
N HIS A 446 0.77 -5.20 7.26
CA HIS A 446 0.50 -4.33 6.11
C HIS A 446 -0.35 -3.12 6.49
N LYS A 447 -1.38 -3.28 7.34
CA LYS A 447 -2.19 -2.18 7.87
C LYS A 447 -1.35 -1.17 8.64
N ARG A 448 -0.56 -1.62 9.63
CA ARG A 448 0.33 -0.74 10.43
C ARG A 448 1.34 0.00 9.54
N ARG A 449 1.93 -0.68 8.56
CA ARG A 449 2.85 -0.07 7.58
C ARG A 449 2.15 1.01 6.74
N ASN A 450 0.90 0.78 6.34
CA ASN A 450 0.12 1.75 5.58
C ASN A 450 -0.15 3.03 6.40
N LEU A 451 -0.58 2.90 7.66
CA LEU A 451 -0.81 4.04 8.55
C LEU A 451 0.44 4.92 8.71
N LEU A 452 1.61 4.30 8.93
CA LEU A 452 2.87 5.03 9.03
C LEU A 452 3.26 5.72 7.73
N ALA A 453 3.04 5.07 6.59
CA ALA A 453 3.30 5.66 5.27
C ALA A 453 2.42 6.89 5.04
N GLN A 454 1.14 6.83 5.42
CA GLN A 454 0.19 7.93 5.28
C GLN A 454 0.53 9.11 6.21
N TYR A 455 0.89 8.84 7.47
CA TYR A 455 1.43 9.86 8.36
C TYR A 455 2.69 10.52 7.78
N SER A 456 3.59 9.73 7.20
CA SER A 456 4.80 10.24 6.56
C SER A 456 4.46 11.19 5.40
N LYS A 457 3.43 10.87 4.60
CA LYS A 457 2.97 11.76 3.51
C LYS A 457 2.49 13.11 4.03
N LEU A 458 1.80 13.18 5.17
CA LEU A 458 1.38 14.46 5.76
C LEU A 458 2.56 15.41 5.98
N ILE A 459 3.69 14.89 6.44
CA ILE A 459 4.92 15.65 6.64
C ILE A 459 5.55 16.03 5.30
N LEU A 460 5.68 15.07 4.38
CA LEU A 460 6.35 15.29 3.09
C LEU A 460 5.58 16.24 2.15
N HIS A 461 4.26 16.32 2.29
CA HIS A 461 3.41 17.27 1.58
C HIS A 461 3.26 18.62 2.32
N GLY A 462 3.96 18.82 3.45
CA GLY A 462 3.97 20.08 4.18
C GLY A 462 2.67 20.42 4.89
N ILE A 463 1.80 19.43 5.15
CA ILE A 463 0.58 19.58 5.95
C ILE A 463 0.94 19.60 7.43
N LEU A 464 1.88 18.73 7.82
CA LEU A 464 2.51 18.74 9.13
C LEU A 464 3.93 19.28 9.02
N ASP A 465 4.34 20.08 10.00
CA ASP A 465 5.72 20.54 10.09
C ASP A 465 6.68 19.35 10.22
N ILE A 466 7.88 19.49 9.64
CA ILE A 466 8.93 18.46 9.67
C ILE A 466 9.30 18.01 11.10
N GLN A 467 9.09 18.88 12.10
CA GLN A 467 9.29 18.54 13.51
C GLN A 467 8.41 17.36 13.97
N ASN A 468 7.23 17.18 13.37
CA ASN A 468 6.35 16.06 13.70
C ASN A 468 6.97 14.69 13.36
N ALA A 469 7.97 14.64 12.46
CA ALA A 469 8.72 13.41 12.22
C ALA A 469 9.36 12.85 13.50
N ALA A 470 9.66 13.70 14.49
CA ALA A 470 10.23 13.27 15.76
C ALA A 470 9.38 12.21 16.48
N ASN A 471 8.06 12.31 16.39
CA ASN A 471 7.11 11.41 17.05
C ASN A 471 7.28 9.93 16.62
N VAL A 472 7.69 9.71 15.37
CA VAL A 472 7.89 8.36 14.80
C VAL A 472 9.36 7.97 14.73
N LEU A 473 10.28 8.92 14.58
CA LEU A 473 11.72 8.65 14.48
C LEU A 473 12.31 8.06 15.77
N ARG A 474 11.73 8.36 16.93
CA ARG A 474 12.14 7.76 18.21
C ARG A 474 12.03 6.23 18.24
N PHE A 475 11.22 5.63 17.37
CA PHE A 475 11.03 4.19 17.27
C PHE A 475 11.90 3.50 16.21
N TYR A 476 12.76 4.24 15.51
CA TYR A 476 13.45 3.76 14.30
C TYR A 476 14.35 2.54 14.52
N THR A 477 15.03 2.44 15.66
CA THR A 477 15.85 1.26 15.99
C THR A 477 15.02 0.10 16.51
N LYS A 478 14.03 0.38 17.37
CA LYS A 478 13.19 -0.63 18.01
C LYS A 478 12.37 -1.44 17.01
N PHE A 479 11.73 -0.79 16.05
CA PHE A 479 10.88 -1.44 15.03
C PHE A 479 11.53 -1.44 13.64
N TYR A 480 12.84 -1.69 13.59
CA TYR A 480 13.60 -1.56 12.34
C TYR A 480 13.21 -2.59 11.27
N THR A 481 12.93 -3.83 11.66
CA THR A 481 12.49 -4.90 10.76
C THR A 481 11.18 -4.55 10.05
N ASP A 482 10.28 -3.91 10.80
CA ASP A 482 8.89 -3.73 10.39
C ASP A 482 8.66 -2.41 9.67
N PHE A 483 9.36 -1.35 10.06
CA PHE A 483 9.12 0.02 9.59
C PHE A 483 10.40 0.75 9.13
N GLY A 484 11.56 0.09 9.20
CA GLY A 484 12.86 0.74 9.00
C GLY A 484 13.08 1.29 7.59
N ASP A 485 12.45 0.69 6.58
CA ASP A 485 12.46 1.17 5.20
C ASP A 485 11.62 2.46 5.04
N ILE A 486 10.41 2.50 5.60
CA ILE A 486 9.52 3.66 5.56
C ILE A 486 10.16 4.86 6.30
N LEU A 487 10.64 4.65 7.53
CA LEU A 487 11.28 5.69 8.33
C LEU A 487 12.57 6.21 7.68
N LYS A 488 13.33 5.33 7.01
CA LYS A 488 14.51 5.72 6.24
C LYS A 488 14.13 6.61 5.05
N VAL A 489 13.03 6.31 4.34
CA VAL A 489 12.56 7.18 3.25
C VAL A 489 12.11 8.52 3.80
N LEU A 490 11.29 8.53 4.86
CA LEU A 490 10.80 9.75 5.52
C LEU A 490 11.96 10.68 5.88
N ILE A 491 12.94 10.20 6.65
CA ILE A 491 14.02 11.05 7.14
C ILE A 491 14.93 11.59 6.02
N ASN A 492 15.18 10.79 4.98
CA ASN A 492 15.97 11.24 3.84
C ASN A 492 15.22 12.31 3.04
N LYS A 493 13.89 12.18 2.89
CA LYS A 493 13.05 13.16 2.21
C LYS A 493 12.89 14.44 3.05
N CYS A 494 12.71 14.35 4.36
CA CYS A 494 12.73 15.52 5.25
C CYS A 494 14.03 16.31 5.13
N ARG A 495 15.18 15.62 5.06
CA ARG A 495 16.50 16.25 4.85
C ARG A 495 16.62 16.94 3.49
N GLU A 496 16.00 16.37 2.44
CA GLU A 496 15.97 16.99 1.10
C GLU A 496 15.12 18.26 1.09
N LEU A 497 14.00 18.28 1.82
CA LEU A 497 13.07 19.40 1.92
C LEU A 497 13.61 20.54 2.79
N ASP A 498 14.06 20.23 4.01
CA ASP A 498 14.64 21.20 4.95
C ASP A 498 15.66 20.50 5.85
N LYS A 499 16.94 20.80 5.61
CA LYS A 499 18.04 20.22 6.38
C LYS A 499 18.05 20.66 7.84
N LEU A 500 17.68 21.90 8.12
CA LEU A 500 17.70 22.46 9.48
C LEU A 500 16.50 21.95 10.26
N GLY A 501 15.32 21.96 9.66
CA GLY A 501 14.12 21.34 10.22
C GLY A 501 14.33 19.86 10.51
N CYS A 502 14.94 19.12 9.59
CA CYS A 502 15.27 17.71 9.80
C CYS A 502 16.24 17.50 10.97
N ALA A 503 17.26 18.35 11.12
CA ALA A 503 18.18 18.27 12.25
C ALA A 503 17.48 18.49 13.60
N LYS A 504 16.59 19.48 13.67
CA LYS A 504 15.78 19.75 14.85
C LYS A 504 14.86 18.55 15.18
N ALA A 505 14.22 17.96 14.16
CA ALA A 505 13.37 16.79 14.35
C ALA A 505 14.16 15.58 14.90
N VAL A 506 15.40 15.39 14.45
CA VAL A 506 16.32 14.38 14.99
C VAL A 506 16.59 14.63 16.47
N VAL A 507 16.95 15.85 16.87
CA VAL A 507 17.20 16.17 18.30
C VAL A 507 15.96 15.95 19.14
N VAL A 508 14.80 16.44 18.69
CA VAL A 508 13.52 16.28 19.41
C VAL A 508 13.19 14.79 19.58
N SER A 509 13.44 13.95 18.57
CA SER A 509 13.21 12.50 18.69
C SER A 509 14.08 11.83 19.77
N LEU A 510 15.34 12.27 19.90
CA LEU A 510 16.25 11.77 20.92
C LEU A 510 15.87 12.26 22.32
N HIS A 511 15.46 13.52 22.41
CA HIS A 511 14.94 14.10 23.64
C HIS A 511 13.70 13.33 24.11
N ASP A 512 12.72 13.13 23.23
CA ASP A 512 11.48 12.46 23.59
C ASP A 512 11.72 11.01 24.04
N PHE A 513 12.65 10.30 23.41
CA PHE A 513 13.05 8.98 23.87
C PHE A 513 13.79 9.04 25.23
N TYR A 514 14.67 10.02 25.44
CA TYR A 514 15.32 10.21 26.74
C TYR A 514 14.30 10.49 27.85
N GLU A 515 13.30 11.34 27.61
CA GLU A 515 12.21 11.61 28.54
C GLU A 515 11.35 10.36 28.83
N ASP A 516 11.10 9.52 27.82
CA ASP A 516 10.38 8.26 28.01
C ASP A 516 11.17 7.29 28.92
N ILE A 517 12.51 7.26 28.82
CA ILE A 517 13.37 6.50 29.73
C ILE A 517 13.34 7.13 31.14
N LYS A 518 13.43 8.47 31.22
CA LYS A 518 13.39 9.21 32.49
C LYS A 518 12.10 8.96 33.26
N ARG A 519 10.95 8.94 32.58
CA ARG A 519 9.64 8.64 33.19
C ARG A 519 9.54 7.21 33.74
N LYS A 520 10.27 6.26 33.14
CA LYS A 520 10.31 4.86 33.58
C LYS A 520 11.35 4.61 34.68
N SER A 521 12.28 5.53 34.90
CA SER A 521 13.38 5.37 35.84
C SER A 521 12.99 5.86 37.25
N GLU A 522 13.23 5.03 38.27
CA GLU A 522 12.99 5.42 39.66
C GLU A 522 13.90 6.59 40.07
N GLY A 523 13.32 7.74 40.43
CA GLY A 523 14.06 8.93 40.84
C GLY A 523 14.39 9.94 39.73
N GLY A 524 13.90 9.74 38.50
CA GLY A 524 14.00 10.73 37.42
C GLY A 524 15.42 10.98 36.89
N TYR A 525 16.37 10.10 37.19
CA TYR A 525 17.72 10.09 36.63
C TYR A 525 17.86 8.96 35.61
N VAL A 526 18.47 9.25 34.46
CA VAL A 526 18.74 8.25 33.42
C VAL A 526 20.18 7.76 33.54
N ASP A 527 20.33 6.50 33.97
CA ASP A 527 21.63 5.84 34.08
C ASP A 527 22.24 5.56 32.70
N PRO A 528 23.44 6.08 32.38
CA PRO A 528 24.17 5.78 31.14
C PRO A 528 24.42 4.30 30.88
N ASN A 529 24.42 3.45 31.92
CA ASN A 529 24.63 2.01 31.79
C ASN A 529 23.34 1.20 31.60
N SER A 530 22.18 1.85 31.61
CA SER A 530 20.90 1.16 31.41
C SER A 530 20.70 0.69 29.97
N ASP A 531 19.97 -0.41 29.78
CA ASP A 531 19.62 -0.92 28.45
C ASP A 531 18.84 0.12 27.62
N GLY A 532 17.96 0.90 28.28
CA GLY A 532 17.23 2.00 27.67
C GLY A 532 18.15 3.08 27.11
N PHE A 533 19.18 3.47 27.87
CA PHE A 533 20.16 4.46 27.41
C PHE A 533 21.06 3.92 26.29
N SER A 534 21.45 2.64 26.35
CA SER A 534 22.17 1.96 25.26
C SER A 534 21.36 1.99 23.96
N ALA A 535 20.06 1.69 24.03
CA ALA A 535 19.15 1.78 22.89
C ALA A 535 19.04 3.22 22.32
N LEU A 536 19.00 4.24 23.20
CA LEU A 536 19.03 5.65 22.81
C LEU A 536 20.32 6.02 22.08
N ARG A 537 21.48 5.54 22.55
CA ARG A 537 22.77 5.77 21.85
C ARG A 537 22.81 5.11 20.48
N GLU A 538 22.31 3.90 20.34
CA GLU A 538 22.24 3.23 19.02
C GLU A 538 21.30 4.00 18.06
N LEU A 539 20.18 4.54 18.57
CA LEU A 539 19.32 5.44 17.80
C LEU A 539 20.08 6.69 17.34
N ALA A 540 20.77 7.36 18.26
CA ALA A 540 21.56 8.56 17.96
C ALA A 540 22.64 8.29 16.91
N LYS A 541 23.36 7.17 17.03
CA LYS A 541 24.36 6.72 16.06
C LYS A 541 23.76 6.48 14.67
N ARG A 542 22.59 5.84 14.60
CA ARG A 542 21.88 5.60 13.35
C ARG A 542 21.37 6.90 12.70
N LEU A 543 20.78 7.80 13.49
CA LEU A 543 20.31 9.11 13.02
C LEU A 543 21.48 10.03 12.63
N SER A 544 22.64 9.93 13.30
CA SER A 544 23.87 10.61 12.88
C SER A 544 24.25 10.25 11.45
N GLY A 545 24.01 9.00 11.01
CA GLY A 545 24.17 8.53 9.63
C GLY A 545 23.44 9.37 8.57
N VAL A 546 22.32 10.00 8.93
CA VAL A 546 21.46 10.79 8.03
C VAL A 546 22.13 12.06 7.54
N PHE A 547 23.07 12.63 8.30
CA PHE A 547 23.76 13.86 7.89
C PHE A 547 24.75 13.65 6.73
N GLY A 548 24.91 12.41 6.24
CA GLY A 548 25.78 12.07 5.12
C GLY A 548 27.27 12.11 5.49
N SER A 549 28.11 12.06 4.47
CA SER A 549 29.58 12.08 4.59
C SER A 549 30.21 13.41 4.14
N ASP A 550 29.41 14.35 3.61
CA ASP A 550 29.89 15.66 3.13
C ASP A 550 29.82 16.68 4.29
N PRO A 551 30.95 16.95 4.97
CA PRO A 551 30.98 17.79 6.18
C PRO A 551 30.61 19.25 5.90
N ILE A 552 30.72 19.72 4.65
CA ILE A 552 30.40 21.09 4.27
C ILE A 552 28.88 21.25 4.19
N LYS A 553 28.19 20.30 3.56
CA LYS A 553 26.73 20.34 3.40
C LYS A 553 25.96 20.04 4.69
N SER A 554 26.59 19.35 5.64
CA SER A 554 26.01 18.99 6.94
C SER A 554 26.40 19.93 8.07
N ARG A 555 27.26 20.92 7.81
CA ARG A 555 27.85 21.81 8.81
C ARG A 555 26.82 22.47 9.74
N GLU A 556 25.90 23.21 9.16
CA GLU A 556 24.91 24.03 9.87
C GLU A 556 23.83 23.15 10.54
N PRO A 557 23.24 22.13 9.86
CA PRO A 557 22.38 21.14 10.52
C PRO A 557 23.02 20.44 11.72
N LEU A 558 24.30 20.03 11.62
CA LEU A 558 25.00 19.40 12.75
C LEU A 558 25.25 20.41 13.88
N ALA A 559 25.53 21.67 13.58
CA ALA A 559 25.67 22.68 14.61
C ALA A 559 24.37 22.85 15.41
N VAL A 560 23.20 22.86 14.73
CA VAL A 560 21.87 22.94 15.36
C VAL A 560 21.58 21.76 16.30
N VAL A 561 22.16 20.58 16.05
CA VAL A 561 22.04 19.44 16.98
C VAL A 561 22.62 19.74 18.36
N HIS A 562 23.69 20.54 18.39
CA HIS A 562 24.44 20.82 19.62
C HIS A 562 24.10 22.18 20.26
N ARG A 563 23.81 23.22 19.48
CA ARG A 563 23.63 24.61 19.95
C ARG A 563 22.41 25.30 19.32
N GLU A 564 21.88 26.32 20.01
CA GLU A 564 20.90 27.26 19.47
C GLU A 564 21.50 28.12 18.35
N GLU A 565 20.69 28.48 17.35
CA GLU A 565 20.90 29.69 16.56
C GLU A 565 19.98 30.79 17.07
N GLU A 566 20.47 32.03 17.23
CA GLU A 566 19.64 33.20 17.57
C GLU A 566 18.56 33.41 16.50
N ILE A 567 17.36 32.87 16.74
CA ILE A 567 16.19 33.12 15.89
C ILE A 567 15.31 34.21 16.51
N ASP A 568 14.86 35.08 15.62
CA ASP A 568 14.03 36.28 15.82
C ASP A 568 12.87 36.09 16.81
N TYR A 569 12.60 37.14 17.60
CA TYR A 569 11.74 37.13 18.79
C TYR A 569 10.27 36.73 18.48
N LEU A 570 9.83 36.90 17.23
CA LEU A 570 8.50 36.53 16.76
C LEU A 570 8.33 35.01 16.52
N ALA A 571 9.40 34.28 16.18
CA ALA A 571 9.36 32.81 16.08
C ALA A 571 9.39 32.16 17.47
N ARG A 572 9.99 32.84 18.47
CA ARG A 572 10.02 32.39 19.86
C ARG A 572 8.61 32.17 20.42
N VAL A 573 7.65 33.05 20.14
CA VAL A 573 6.29 32.93 20.70
C VAL A 573 5.49 31.76 20.10
N LYS A 574 5.74 31.38 18.84
CA LYS A 574 5.11 30.20 18.22
C LYS A 574 5.85 28.88 18.54
N CYS A 575 7.15 28.92 18.85
CA CYS A 575 8.00 27.74 19.07
C CYS A 575 8.30 27.41 20.55
N ILE A 576 7.62 28.02 21.53
CA ILE A 576 7.84 27.72 22.96
C ILE A 576 7.62 26.23 23.30
N LEU A 577 6.88 25.47 22.48
CA LEU A 577 6.71 24.02 22.65
C LEU A 577 7.86 23.15 22.09
N PHE A 578 8.78 23.71 21.29
CA PHE A 578 9.78 22.93 20.52
C PHE A 578 11.25 23.35 20.73
N SER A 579 11.56 24.33 21.58
CA SER A 579 12.95 24.63 21.96
C SER A 579 13.44 23.64 23.03
N ARG A 580 13.90 22.48 22.56
CA ARG A 580 14.50 21.38 23.34
C ARG A 580 15.89 21.09 22.76
N GLU A 581 16.83 21.98 23.04
CA GLU A 581 18.16 22.03 22.40
C GLU A 581 19.22 21.21 23.15
N GLY A 582 20.16 20.59 22.42
CA GLY A 582 21.04 19.54 22.97
C GLY A 582 21.79 19.90 24.26
N ILE A 583 22.66 20.92 24.24
CA ILE A 583 23.47 21.30 25.41
C ILE A 583 22.61 21.92 26.51
N LEU A 584 21.71 22.85 26.19
CA LEU A 584 20.88 23.52 27.20
C LEU A 584 19.88 22.56 27.85
N TYR A 585 19.36 21.60 27.11
CA TYR A 585 18.51 20.54 27.64
C TYR A 585 19.27 19.67 28.64
N ALA A 586 20.48 19.23 28.29
CA ALA A 586 21.30 18.40 29.16
C ALA A 586 21.72 19.14 30.45
N LEU A 587 21.98 20.44 30.34
CA LEU A 587 22.41 21.31 31.44
C LEU A 587 21.24 21.97 32.18
N LYS A 588 19.99 21.63 31.88
CA LYS A 588 18.81 22.17 32.56
C LYS A 588 18.87 21.80 34.05
N SER A 589 18.87 22.83 34.90
CA SER A 589 18.98 22.70 36.36
C SER A 589 18.08 23.74 37.04
N GLU A 590 17.37 23.35 38.10
CA GLU A 590 16.81 24.31 39.06
C GLU A 590 17.96 24.90 39.88
N LYS A 591 17.91 26.23 40.14
CA LYS A 591 19.02 27.00 40.76
C LYS A 591 19.71 26.23 41.91
N GLY A 592 20.93 25.74 41.65
CA GLY A 592 21.80 25.09 42.63
C GLY A 592 21.71 23.56 42.71
N ALA A 593 20.91 22.90 41.87
CA ALA A 593 20.79 21.45 41.81
C ALA A 593 21.65 20.82 40.68
N ARG A 594 21.93 19.51 40.79
CA ARG A 594 22.54 18.72 39.70
C ARG A 594 21.65 18.79 38.45
N PRO A 595 22.21 18.94 37.23
CA PRO A 595 21.38 18.97 36.03
C PRO A 595 20.65 17.65 35.86
N GLU A 596 19.34 17.73 35.62
CA GLU A 596 18.48 16.54 35.59
C GLU A 596 18.80 15.63 34.41
N ASN A 597 19.37 16.18 33.34
CA ASN A 597 19.51 15.53 32.04
C ASN A 597 20.97 15.41 31.59
N ILE A 598 21.92 15.44 32.52
CA ILE A 598 23.35 15.57 32.18
C ILE A 598 23.88 14.41 31.34
N SER A 599 23.35 13.20 31.51
CA SER A 599 23.73 12.02 30.71
C SER A 599 23.36 12.18 29.23
N PHE A 600 22.44 13.08 28.87
CA PHE A 600 22.14 13.39 27.47
C PHE A 600 23.36 13.92 26.68
N LEU A 601 24.36 14.50 27.36
CA LEU A 601 25.61 14.91 26.69
C LEU A 601 26.33 13.73 26.02
N GLU A 602 26.23 12.52 26.56
CA GLU A 602 26.82 11.34 25.93
C GLU A 602 26.11 10.94 24.63
N VAL A 603 24.82 11.24 24.51
CA VAL A 603 24.05 11.04 23.27
C VAL A 603 24.57 11.97 22.18
N LEU A 604 24.93 13.21 22.53
CA LEU A 604 25.50 14.19 21.59
C LEU A 604 26.89 13.78 21.09
N ILE A 605 27.62 12.90 21.79
CA ILE A 605 28.94 12.43 21.34
C ILE A 605 28.84 11.77 19.95
N GLU A 606 27.75 11.04 19.67
CA GLU A 606 27.52 10.34 18.40
C GLU A 606 27.43 11.29 17.18
N PHE A 607 27.20 12.59 17.42
CA PHE A 607 27.17 13.63 16.39
C PHE A 607 28.48 14.43 16.33
N SER A 608 29.20 14.53 17.46
CA SER A 608 30.41 15.35 17.57
C SER A 608 31.54 14.93 16.63
N GLY A 609 31.64 13.64 16.29
CA GLY A 609 32.64 13.11 15.35
C GLY A 609 32.47 13.61 13.91
N LYS A 610 31.29 14.12 13.54
CA LYS A 610 31.00 14.65 12.20
C LYS A 610 31.16 16.16 12.07
N LEU A 611 31.40 16.86 13.19
CA LEU A 611 31.62 18.29 13.19
C LEU A 611 32.98 18.65 12.58
N MET A 612 33.03 19.74 11.83
CA MET A 612 34.29 20.32 11.40
C MET A 612 35.02 20.95 12.59
N ARG A 613 36.36 21.01 12.49
CA ARG A 613 37.24 21.55 13.55
C ARG A 613 36.85 22.95 14.01
N GLN A 614 36.42 23.83 13.11
CA GLN A 614 35.96 25.19 13.44
C GLN A 614 34.69 25.17 14.29
N ASP A 615 33.73 24.30 13.96
CA ASP A 615 32.46 24.19 14.66
C ASP A 615 32.62 23.48 16.01
N LYS A 616 33.52 22.47 16.11
CA LYS A 616 33.94 21.87 17.40
C LYS A 616 34.43 22.93 18.38
N GLN A 617 35.28 23.87 17.93
CA GLN A 617 35.76 24.97 18.77
C GLN A 617 34.64 25.92 19.20
N SER A 618 33.70 26.21 18.29
CA SER A 618 32.57 27.08 18.61
C SER A 618 31.61 26.44 19.61
N ILE A 619 31.34 25.14 19.47
CA ILE A 619 30.47 24.38 20.37
C ILE A 619 31.16 24.17 21.72
N LEU A 620 32.48 23.96 21.74
CA LEU A 620 33.26 23.89 22.98
C LEU A 620 33.15 25.19 23.79
N LYS A 621 33.31 26.36 23.14
CA LYS A 621 33.12 27.66 23.79
C LYS A 621 31.69 27.82 24.33
N TYR A 622 30.70 27.31 23.61
CA TYR A 622 29.29 27.33 24.04
C TYR A 622 29.07 26.42 25.27
N LEU A 623 29.59 25.20 25.26
CA LEU A 623 29.55 24.27 26.40
C LEU A 623 30.23 24.86 27.64
N GLU A 624 31.38 25.50 27.48
CA GLU A 624 32.10 26.15 28.58
C GLU A 624 31.33 27.36 29.10
N ARG A 625 30.67 28.14 28.24
CA ARG A 625 29.85 29.28 28.66
C ARG A 625 28.65 28.89 29.53
N HIS A 626 28.06 27.72 29.28
CA HIS A 626 26.81 27.30 29.92
C HIS A 626 26.97 26.20 30.99
N GLY A 627 28.11 25.51 31.04
CA GLY A 627 28.29 24.32 31.87
C GLY A 627 29.55 24.30 32.75
N THR A 628 30.20 25.44 32.99
CA THR A 628 31.37 25.53 33.88
C THR A 628 31.14 24.93 35.26
N ASP A 629 29.90 25.01 35.75
CA ASP A 629 29.52 24.58 37.11
C ASP A 629 29.41 23.05 37.23
N PHE A 630 29.43 22.32 36.10
CA PHE A 630 29.26 20.87 36.02
C PHE A 630 30.54 20.15 35.54
N GLY A 631 31.69 20.83 35.61
CA GLY A 631 32.96 20.33 35.08
C GLY A 631 33.49 19.03 35.70
N THR A 632 32.94 18.61 36.84
CA THR A 632 33.30 17.36 37.56
C THR A 632 32.45 16.16 37.15
N GLU A 633 31.38 16.36 36.39
CA GLU A 633 30.45 15.31 36.00
C GLU A 633 30.99 14.51 34.81
N GLU A 634 30.93 13.19 34.90
CA GLU A 634 31.51 12.28 33.89
C GLU A 634 30.96 12.51 32.47
N PRO A 635 29.63 12.63 32.24
CA PRO A 635 29.09 12.94 30.91
C PRO A 635 29.60 14.26 30.31
N TYR A 636 29.84 15.27 31.16
CA TYR A 636 30.39 16.56 30.73
C TYR A 636 31.84 16.42 30.30
N ILE A 637 32.65 15.66 31.05
CA ILE A 637 34.06 15.39 30.72
C ILE A 637 34.16 14.62 29.41
N LEU A 638 33.32 13.58 29.22
CA LEU A 638 33.30 12.76 28.00
C LEU A 638 32.95 13.59 26.76
N TYR A 639 31.88 14.39 26.84
CA TYR A 639 31.46 15.24 25.73
C TYR A 639 32.46 16.38 25.44
N LYS A 640 33.03 17.00 26.48
CA LYS A 640 34.13 17.97 26.32
C LYS A 640 35.34 17.33 25.62
N GLY A 641 35.67 16.09 25.96
CA GLY A 641 36.73 15.32 25.33
C GLY A 641 36.48 15.08 23.84
N SER A 642 35.26 14.75 23.45
CA SER A 642 34.93 14.49 22.03
C SER A 642 35.05 15.74 21.14
N LEU A 643 34.82 16.93 21.70
CA LEU A 643 35.00 18.22 21.02
C LEU A 643 36.48 18.66 20.93
N GLN A 644 37.34 18.15 21.81
CA GLN A 644 38.77 18.43 21.83
C GLN A 644 39.61 17.42 21.03
N TRP A 645 39.06 16.23 20.78
CA TRP A 645 39.77 15.13 20.14
C TRP A 645 39.98 15.35 18.64
N ASP A 646 41.14 15.92 18.30
CA ASP A 646 41.72 16.04 16.95
C ASP A 646 43.26 15.83 16.96
N ARG A 647 43.85 15.38 18.09
CA ARG A 647 45.31 15.29 18.25
C ARG A 647 45.96 13.95 17.93
N ASN A 648 45.19 12.87 17.72
CA ASN A 648 45.76 11.51 17.62
C ASN A 648 45.59 10.79 16.27
N GLU A 649 44.85 11.32 15.29
CA GLU A 649 44.77 10.70 13.96
C GLU A 649 46.02 10.94 13.09
N GLU A 650 46.88 11.91 13.42
CA GLU A 650 48.19 12.06 12.75
C GLU A 650 49.17 10.93 13.11
N LEU A 651 48.96 10.20 14.22
CA LEU A 651 49.89 9.15 14.67
C LEU A 651 49.54 7.75 14.14
N THR A 652 48.30 7.51 13.72
CA THR A 652 47.90 6.24 13.07
C THR A 652 48.12 6.25 11.56
N ALA A 653 48.25 7.43 10.94
CA ALA A 653 48.64 7.57 9.53
C ALA A 653 50.17 7.41 9.29
N LEU A 654 50.97 7.34 10.35
CA LEU A 654 52.43 7.25 10.29
C LEU A 654 52.98 5.86 10.69
N ARG A 655 52.23 4.78 10.47
CA ARG A 655 52.81 3.42 10.45
C ARG A 655 53.25 3.07 9.02
N PRO A 656 54.56 2.90 8.75
CA PRO A 656 55.00 2.44 7.44
C PRO A 656 54.53 1.00 7.20
N ALA A 657 53.85 0.76 6.09
CA ALA A 657 53.53 -0.57 5.59
C ALA A 657 54.83 -1.39 5.41
N PRO A 658 54.84 -2.70 5.73
CA PRO A 658 56.02 -3.52 5.48
C PRO A 658 56.29 -3.61 3.98
N ALA A 659 57.52 -3.28 3.61
CA ALA A 659 58.03 -3.24 2.25
C ALA A 659 57.84 -4.60 1.55
N ARG A 660 56.95 -4.65 0.55
CA ARG A 660 56.94 -5.73 -0.45
C ARG A 660 58.12 -5.53 -1.41
N GLY A 661 59.05 -6.48 -1.36
CA GLY A 661 60.25 -6.52 -2.21
C GLY A 661 59.92 -6.52 -3.70
N ARG A 662 60.65 -5.69 -4.45
CA ARG A 662 60.75 -5.75 -5.92
C ARG A 662 61.72 -6.88 -6.30
N GLY A 663 61.20 -7.97 -6.86
CA GLY A 663 61.96 -8.94 -7.66
C GLY A 663 61.92 -8.56 -9.14
N ARG A 664 63.10 -8.43 -9.76
CA ARG A 664 63.31 -8.11 -11.18
C ARG A 664 63.03 -9.31 -12.11
N GLY A 665 62.24 -9.02 -13.16
CA GLY A 665 62.33 -9.42 -14.58
C GLY A 665 62.93 -10.76 -15.07
N ARG A 666 62.15 -11.41 -15.96
CA ARG A 666 62.46 -12.15 -17.23
C ARG A 666 61.18 -12.93 -17.56
N GLY A 667 60.54 -12.94 -18.73
CA GLY A 667 60.89 -12.67 -20.13
C GLY A 667 60.25 -13.80 -20.97
N ARG A 668 59.72 -13.49 -22.17
CA ARG A 668 59.04 -14.35 -23.18
C ARG A 668 57.53 -14.58 -22.92
N GLY A 669 56.59 -14.44 -23.86
CA GLY A 669 56.62 -14.27 -25.32
C GLY A 669 55.54 -15.19 -25.95
N ARG A 670 54.83 -14.68 -26.98
CA ARG A 670 53.73 -15.28 -27.82
C ARG A 670 52.32 -14.96 -27.28
N GLY A 671 51.40 -14.25 -27.97
CA GLY A 671 51.06 -14.17 -29.40
C GLY A 671 50.26 -15.42 -29.78
N THR A 672 48.97 -15.45 -30.14
CA THR A 672 48.16 -14.65 -31.09
C THR A 672 46.65 -15.05 -30.93
N PRO A 673 45.69 -14.81 -31.87
CA PRO A 673 44.85 -13.61 -31.96
C PRO A 673 43.32 -13.89 -32.06
N THR A 674 42.52 -12.85 -31.92
CA THR A 674 41.10 -12.80 -32.33
C THR A 674 40.95 -12.76 -33.87
N PRO A 675 39.94 -13.42 -34.48
CA PRO A 675 39.71 -13.35 -35.91
C PRO A 675 38.70 -12.25 -36.27
N SER A 676 38.99 -11.48 -37.32
CA SER A 676 38.01 -10.66 -38.04
C SER A 676 38.17 -10.89 -39.54
N VAL A 677 37.01 -11.16 -40.15
CA VAL A 677 36.74 -11.60 -41.52
C VAL A 677 36.89 -10.44 -42.54
N TYR A 678 37.36 -10.78 -43.74
CA TYR A 678 37.14 -10.26 -45.11
C TYR A 678 38.40 -10.70 -45.90
N GLY A 679 38.42 -11.45 -47.00
CA GLY A 679 37.47 -11.75 -48.07
C GLY A 679 38.25 -11.60 -49.38
N ALA A 680 38.32 -12.64 -50.23
CA ALA A 680 38.50 -12.61 -51.69
C ALA A 680 39.21 -13.88 -52.22
N ASP A 681 38.56 -14.44 -53.25
CA ASP A 681 39.05 -15.13 -54.44
C ASP A 681 39.58 -16.58 -54.39
N ASP A 682 38.92 -17.35 -55.28
CA ASP A 682 39.09 -18.71 -55.81
C ASP A 682 38.79 -19.95 -54.95
#